data_AF-A0A8K0U4V7-F1
#
_entry.id   AF-A0A8K0U4V7-F1
#
_cell.length_a   1.000
_cell.length_b   1.000
_cell.length_c   1.000
_cell.angle_alpha   90.00
_cell.angle_beta   90.00
_cell.angle_gamma   90.00
#
_symmetry.space_group_name_H-M   'P 1'
#
loop_
_entity.id
_entity.type
_entity.pdbx_description
1 polymer ?
#
loop_
_entity_poly.entity_id
_entity_poly.type
_entity_poly.pdbx_seq_one_letter_code
_entity_poly.pdbx_strand_id
1 'polypeptide(L)'
;MSGSVPFSCLPPSKDDEIKKMLAIETSGRYVGPMPVEEFLQRFLPSCKTPCPTLSQDVFDNVSGASSETAMYPQFIQSVSPFAPDMEFVDTHNHACDVGEFTLKPDVSLYAKGTRSKDTITDFTTMEMWVEFKANASDDPFVDYGSDDLPQCDSERETFLIQSSFENGTAIAQQIRGQLTAYALAQFGLQFRNFAFSVLVMGSYARLMRWERAGAVVTRKFDYTKNPDILAEFFWRFSHMSPDQRGLVLTVSVADGLSTMDADVIVEHLHLKAGTPLFRYQVPDGERTRSYFGPRPPCPSVSLIGRSTRALPVYDLEKQRLVYLKDTWRINADGIRPEGEVYKELHDANVPNIPPLECSGDLGYQTVTETLVSADWSCVRMPLTGHVHYRIVLGVVGRKLTTFKSTRELVQVLLDALAAHWVAYEVAKILHRDISSGNIIITEDGRGLLIDWDLSKSLEELKRRRRDRTGTWQFMSAALLQDAEKRHELQDDLESFVHVLAWTTVRNVRNRMSPDQRRVYLKMYDENDSVHGKIVGGSIKALRFQSRVYVSDITLAHPSPLLDLLGTLSDVFTSRYAKPPTDSQRQRYERLKQTDDAAAKDLPAHNYYEGLEHLATSQWFIATFQESLTSPGWLDNDGAVKNTISSGDPSMTRQQEKTHTSHMDSRESRQLASYHPARASHAHSSKRTRSPSSSAVEHSSRSKRARRDTPTINHD
;
A
#
# COMPACT_ATOMS: atom_id res chain seq x y z
N MET A 1 -52.52 25.20 -9.24
CA MET A 1 -51.29 25.11 -10.06
C MET A 1 -50.13 25.64 -9.23
N SER A 2 -49.39 24.74 -8.59
CA SER A 2 -48.17 25.04 -7.83
C SER A 2 -47.11 24.07 -8.33
N GLY A 3 -46.23 24.58 -9.20
CA GLY A 3 -45.16 23.82 -9.84
C GLY A 3 -44.08 23.45 -8.84
N SER A 4 -43.72 22.17 -8.86
CA SER A 4 -42.55 21.58 -8.21
C SER A 4 -41.27 22.16 -8.79
N VAL A 5 -40.37 22.59 -7.91
CA VAL A 5 -38.97 22.89 -8.24
C VAL A 5 -38.22 21.55 -8.31
N PRO A 6 -37.46 21.23 -9.38
CA PRO A 6 -36.68 20.01 -9.43
C PRO A 6 -35.53 20.05 -8.42
N PHE A 7 -35.33 18.92 -7.74
CA PHE A 7 -34.30 18.75 -6.71
C PHE A 7 -32.91 19.10 -7.26
N SER A 8 -32.23 19.91 -6.45
CA SER A 8 -30.92 20.52 -6.62
C SER A 8 -29.78 19.51 -6.82
N CYS A 9 -28.88 19.83 -7.74
CA CYS A 9 -27.49 19.37 -7.77
C CYS A 9 -26.78 19.77 -6.48
N LEU A 10 -26.81 18.91 -5.46
CA LEU A 10 -25.86 18.98 -4.35
C LEU A 10 -24.52 18.37 -4.82
N PRO A 11 -23.37 18.94 -4.41
CA PRO A 11 -22.09 18.30 -4.67
C PRO A 11 -22.08 16.89 -4.03
N PRO A 12 -21.46 15.89 -4.68
CA PRO A 12 -21.41 14.53 -4.14
C PRO A 12 -20.77 14.52 -2.75
N SER A 13 -21.26 13.66 -1.87
CA SER A 13 -20.64 13.48 -0.56
C SER A 13 -19.22 12.92 -0.73
N LYS A 14 -18.35 13.12 0.28
CA LYS A 14 -16.99 12.54 0.27
C LYS A 14 -17.03 11.03 0.05
N ASP A 15 -18.05 10.35 0.55
CA ASP A 15 -18.23 8.90 0.42
C ASP A 15 -18.59 8.51 -1.01
N ASP A 16 -19.42 9.30 -1.69
CA ASP A 16 -19.78 9.07 -3.09
C ASP A 16 -18.58 9.23 -4.02
N GLU A 17 -17.69 10.20 -3.74
CA GLU A 17 -16.44 10.36 -4.48
C GLU A 17 -15.52 9.14 -4.30
N ILE A 18 -15.40 8.61 -3.08
CA ILE A 18 -14.56 7.44 -2.83
C ILE A 18 -15.15 6.20 -3.50
N LYS A 19 -16.47 5.96 -3.38
CA LYS A 19 -17.14 4.84 -4.08
C LYS A 19 -16.97 4.94 -5.60
N LYS A 20 -17.04 6.14 -6.17
CA LYS A 20 -16.76 6.35 -7.60
C LYS A 20 -15.33 5.99 -7.97
N MET A 21 -14.35 6.36 -7.15
CA MET A 21 -12.95 5.95 -7.37
C MET A 21 -12.79 4.42 -7.29
N LEU A 22 -13.45 3.76 -6.33
CA LEU A 22 -13.43 2.30 -6.21
C LEU A 22 -14.11 1.61 -7.40
N ALA A 23 -15.18 2.18 -7.93
CA ALA A 23 -15.83 1.68 -9.15
C ALA A 23 -14.89 1.77 -10.36
N ILE A 24 -14.13 2.87 -10.49
CA ILE A 24 -13.12 3.05 -11.53
C ILE A 24 -11.96 2.07 -11.34
N GLU A 25 -11.46 1.92 -10.11
CA GLU A 25 -10.39 0.97 -9.77
C GLU A 25 -10.80 -0.46 -10.11
N THR A 26 -12.02 -0.88 -9.79
CA THR A 26 -12.46 -2.27 -10.02
C THR A 26 -13.02 -2.52 -11.42
N SER A 27 -13.13 -1.50 -12.26
CA SER A 27 -13.60 -1.66 -13.63
C SER A 27 -12.65 -2.56 -14.45
N GLY A 28 -13.24 -3.48 -15.20
CA GLY A 28 -12.56 -4.53 -15.95
C GLY A 28 -12.06 -5.70 -15.09
N ARG A 29 -12.37 -5.73 -13.78
CA ARG A 29 -11.85 -6.74 -12.81
C ARG A 29 -12.94 -7.62 -12.20
N TYR A 30 -14.12 -7.67 -12.82
CA TYR A 30 -15.22 -8.56 -12.45
C TYR A 30 -15.32 -9.74 -13.42
N VAL A 31 -14.92 -10.93 -12.98
CA VAL A 31 -14.95 -12.18 -13.77
C VAL A 31 -16.34 -12.81 -13.67
N GLY A 32 -17.08 -12.80 -14.76
CA GLY A 32 -18.42 -13.37 -14.86
C GLY A 32 -18.93 -13.33 -16.31
N PRO A 33 -20.16 -13.82 -16.56
CA PRO A 33 -21.06 -14.46 -15.58
C PRO A 33 -20.73 -15.94 -15.33
N MET A 34 -20.21 -16.28 -14.14
CA MET A 34 -19.87 -17.67 -13.79
C MET A 34 -21.14 -18.53 -13.59
N PRO A 35 -21.24 -19.76 -14.14
CA PRO A 35 -22.31 -20.69 -13.78
C PRO A 35 -22.38 -20.92 -12.27
N VAL A 36 -23.59 -20.93 -11.71
CA VAL A 36 -23.77 -20.96 -10.25
C VAL A 36 -23.29 -22.29 -9.66
N GLU A 37 -23.55 -23.40 -10.36
CA GLU A 37 -23.14 -24.73 -9.98
C GLU A 37 -21.61 -24.84 -9.94
N GLU A 38 -20.93 -24.23 -10.92
CA GLU A 38 -19.46 -24.19 -10.96
C GLU A 38 -18.91 -23.34 -9.80
N PHE A 39 -19.56 -22.21 -9.47
CA PHE A 39 -19.18 -21.38 -8.33
C PHE A 39 -19.30 -22.15 -7.01
N LEU A 40 -20.43 -22.84 -6.79
CA LEU A 40 -20.64 -23.67 -5.61
C LEU A 40 -19.63 -24.81 -5.53
N GLN A 41 -19.37 -25.53 -6.63
CA GLN A 41 -18.40 -26.64 -6.65
C GLN A 41 -16.96 -26.18 -6.42
N ARG A 42 -16.58 -25.04 -6.99
CA ARG A 42 -15.20 -24.56 -6.97
C ARG A 42 -14.82 -23.88 -5.67
N PHE A 43 -15.74 -23.10 -5.09
CA PHE A 43 -15.42 -22.24 -3.93
C PHE A 43 -16.03 -22.69 -2.61
N LEU A 44 -17.03 -23.56 -2.64
CA LEU A 44 -17.72 -24.05 -1.44
C LEU A 44 -17.63 -25.58 -1.36
N PRO A 45 -16.75 -26.12 -0.49
CA PRO A 45 -16.62 -27.56 -0.28
C PRO A 45 -17.98 -28.21 0.02
N SER A 46 -18.20 -29.42 -0.52
CA SER A 46 -19.40 -30.19 -0.24
C SER A 46 -19.48 -30.60 1.24
N CYS A 47 -20.64 -30.43 1.84
CA CYS A 47 -20.90 -30.85 3.22
C CYS A 47 -21.10 -32.37 3.30
N LYS A 48 -20.62 -32.99 4.38
CA LYS A 48 -20.95 -34.39 4.72
C LYS A 48 -22.42 -34.54 5.08
N THR A 49 -22.99 -33.51 5.70
CA THR A 49 -24.40 -33.40 6.05
C THR A 49 -25.15 -32.76 4.89
N PRO A 50 -26.22 -33.39 4.35
CA PRO A 50 -27.00 -32.79 3.30
C PRO A 50 -27.71 -31.53 3.79
N CYS A 51 -27.91 -30.55 2.91
CA CYS A 51 -28.72 -29.37 3.21
C CYS A 51 -30.14 -29.81 3.61
N PRO A 52 -30.75 -29.19 4.63
CA PRO A 52 -32.12 -29.46 5.03
C PRO A 52 -33.10 -29.32 3.87
N THR A 53 -34.14 -30.17 3.86
CA THR A 53 -35.23 -30.08 2.89
C THR A 53 -35.95 -28.75 3.03
N LEU A 54 -36.07 -28.01 1.93
CA LEU A 54 -36.74 -26.72 1.86
C LEU A 54 -38.11 -26.84 1.18
N SER A 55 -39.03 -25.94 1.54
CA SER A 55 -40.27 -25.75 0.79
C SER A 55 -40.00 -24.85 -0.42
N GLN A 56 -40.74 -25.05 -1.50
CA GLN A 56 -40.52 -24.31 -2.74
C GLN A 56 -40.81 -22.80 -2.60
N ASP A 57 -41.74 -22.47 -1.71
CA ASP A 57 -42.24 -21.12 -1.42
C ASP A 57 -41.42 -20.39 -0.35
N VAL A 58 -40.31 -20.97 0.14
CA VAL A 58 -39.55 -20.45 1.28
C VAL A 58 -39.10 -18.99 1.10
N PHE A 59 -38.88 -18.55 -0.14
CA PHE A 59 -38.45 -17.19 -0.46
C PHE A 59 -39.53 -16.29 -1.07
N ASP A 60 -40.77 -16.76 -1.20
CA ASP A 60 -41.84 -16.01 -1.87
C ASP A 60 -42.11 -14.67 -1.16
N ASN A 61 -42.14 -14.69 0.17
CA ASN A 61 -42.33 -13.50 1.00
C ASN A 61 -41.20 -12.48 0.88
N VAL A 62 -39.99 -12.91 0.50
CA VAL A 62 -38.87 -12.00 0.25
C VAL A 62 -39.10 -11.24 -1.05
N SER A 63 -39.42 -11.95 -2.13
CA SER A 63 -39.63 -11.34 -3.45
C SER A 63 -40.92 -10.52 -3.54
N GLY A 64 -41.94 -10.87 -2.76
CA GLY A 64 -43.22 -10.18 -2.69
C GLY A 64 -43.23 -8.97 -1.74
N ALA A 65 -42.10 -8.62 -1.12
CA ALA A 65 -42.00 -7.48 -0.21
C ALA A 65 -42.24 -6.15 -0.95
N SER A 66 -42.86 -5.19 -0.26
CA SER A 66 -43.26 -3.89 -0.86
C SER A 66 -42.11 -2.88 -1.01
N SER A 67 -40.97 -3.12 -0.36
CA SER A 67 -39.77 -2.30 -0.41
C SER A 67 -38.53 -3.13 -0.12
N GLU A 68 -37.36 -2.61 -0.48
CA GLU A 68 -36.06 -3.21 -0.15
C GLU A 68 -35.92 -3.51 1.35
N THR A 69 -36.27 -2.53 2.19
CA THR A 69 -36.22 -2.68 3.66
C THR A 69 -37.19 -3.73 4.22
N ALA A 70 -38.28 -4.00 3.51
CA ALA A 70 -39.22 -5.06 3.90
C ALA A 70 -38.69 -6.46 3.53
N MET A 71 -37.70 -6.57 2.64
CA MET A 71 -37.07 -7.84 2.26
C MET A 71 -36.20 -8.41 3.39
N TYR A 72 -35.50 -7.56 4.15
CA TYR A 72 -34.47 -8.01 5.11
C TYR A 72 -35.00 -9.00 6.17
N PRO A 73 -36.06 -8.70 6.94
CA PRO A 73 -36.53 -9.63 7.98
C PRO A 73 -37.05 -10.95 7.37
N GLN A 74 -37.71 -10.89 6.21
CA GLN A 74 -38.20 -12.08 5.51
C GLN A 74 -37.03 -12.93 5.01
N PHE A 75 -36.00 -12.30 4.44
CA PHE A 75 -34.81 -12.98 3.97
C PHE A 75 -34.09 -13.67 5.14
N ILE A 76 -33.82 -12.93 6.22
CA ILE A 76 -33.18 -13.45 7.44
C ILE A 76 -33.92 -14.69 7.96
N GLN A 77 -35.24 -14.62 8.08
CA GLN A 77 -36.06 -15.75 8.53
C GLN A 77 -35.91 -16.96 7.59
N SER A 78 -35.89 -16.72 6.27
CA SER A 78 -35.83 -17.77 5.25
C SER A 78 -34.47 -18.46 5.18
N VAL A 79 -33.36 -17.71 5.33
CA VAL A 79 -31.99 -18.27 5.23
C VAL A 79 -31.43 -18.82 6.54
N SER A 80 -31.92 -18.37 7.69
CA SER A 80 -31.41 -18.78 9.02
C SER A 80 -31.36 -20.30 9.25
N PRO A 81 -32.37 -21.10 8.83
CA PRO A 81 -32.32 -22.57 8.98
C PRO A 81 -31.14 -23.23 8.24
N PHE A 82 -30.62 -22.57 7.20
CA PHE A 82 -29.53 -23.08 6.37
C PHE A 82 -28.16 -22.58 6.81
N ALA A 83 -28.04 -21.78 7.88
CA ALA A 83 -26.74 -21.40 8.44
C ALA A 83 -26.75 -21.56 9.97
N PRO A 84 -26.83 -22.80 10.49
CA PRO A 84 -27.06 -23.06 11.91
C PRO A 84 -25.97 -22.51 12.85
N ASP A 85 -24.74 -22.30 12.38
CA ASP A 85 -23.63 -21.76 13.17
C ASP A 85 -23.40 -20.26 12.97
N MET A 86 -24.30 -19.60 12.24
CA MET A 86 -24.21 -18.18 11.91
C MET A 86 -25.41 -17.39 12.46
N GLU A 87 -25.23 -16.09 12.60
CA GLU A 87 -26.24 -15.12 12.99
C GLU A 87 -26.38 -14.08 11.87
N PHE A 88 -27.55 -14.03 11.23
CA PHE A 88 -27.91 -12.97 10.29
C PHE A 88 -28.46 -11.78 11.05
N VAL A 89 -27.94 -10.59 10.76
CA VAL A 89 -28.31 -9.36 11.47
C VAL A 89 -28.69 -8.30 10.44
N ASP A 90 -29.84 -7.68 10.66
CA ASP A 90 -30.24 -6.49 9.92
C ASP A 90 -29.35 -5.30 10.32
N THR A 91 -28.54 -4.81 9.39
CA THR A 91 -27.52 -3.78 9.59
C THR A 91 -27.78 -2.48 8.82
N HIS A 92 -28.84 -2.38 8.01
CA HIS A 92 -29.08 -1.28 7.06
C HIS A 92 -29.06 0.12 7.71
N ASN A 93 -29.58 0.26 8.93
CA ASN A 93 -29.65 1.51 9.66
C ASN A 93 -28.50 1.71 10.67
N HIS A 94 -27.51 0.83 10.67
CA HIS A 94 -26.41 0.82 11.62
C HIS A 94 -25.09 1.06 10.87
N ALA A 95 -24.69 2.32 10.78
CA ALA A 95 -23.44 2.66 10.10
C ALA A 95 -22.22 2.19 10.89
N CYS A 96 -21.17 1.80 10.17
CA CYS A 96 -19.85 1.53 10.71
C CYS A 96 -18.83 2.47 10.04
N ASP A 97 -18.11 3.23 10.84
CA ASP A 97 -17.04 4.11 10.37
C ASP A 97 -15.74 3.31 10.22
N VAL A 98 -15.26 3.18 8.99
CA VAL A 98 -14.08 2.40 8.62
C VAL A 98 -13.12 3.29 7.85
N GLY A 99 -12.14 3.87 8.56
CA GLY A 99 -11.18 4.79 7.95
C GLY A 99 -11.86 6.07 7.45
N GLU A 100 -11.96 6.23 6.13
CA GLU A 100 -12.66 7.37 5.50
C GLU A 100 -14.09 7.05 5.06
N PHE A 101 -14.56 5.83 5.29
CA PHE A 101 -15.88 5.37 4.88
C PHE A 101 -16.86 5.36 6.05
N THR A 102 -18.10 5.74 5.80
CA THR A 102 -19.25 5.40 6.65
C THR A 102 -20.11 4.38 5.90
N LEU A 103 -20.06 3.11 6.31
CA LEU A 103 -20.63 1.98 5.55
C LEU A 103 -21.87 1.39 6.24
N LYS A 104 -22.84 0.98 5.44
CA LYS A 104 -24.13 0.44 5.87
C LYS A 104 -24.53 -0.76 5.00
N PRO A 105 -23.87 -1.92 5.13
CA PRO A 105 -24.37 -3.13 4.50
C PRO A 105 -25.79 -3.44 5.00
N ASP A 106 -26.65 -3.94 4.13
CA ASP A 106 -28.06 -4.14 4.47
C ASP A 106 -28.25 -5.26 5.50
N VAL A 107 -27.69 -6.45 5.22
CA VAL A 107 -27.68 -7.59 6.14
C VAL A 107 -26.25 -8.11 6.27
N SER A 108 -25.83 -8.35 7.50
CA SER A 108 -24.49 -8.88 7.82
C SER A 108 -24.59 -10.25 8.48
N LEU A 109 -23.67 -11.14 8.13
CA LEU A 109 -23.56 -12.48 8.69
C LEU A 109 -22.37 -12.55 9.65
N TYR A 110 -22.59 -13.09 10.85
CA TYR A 110 -21.56 -13.28 11.89
C TYR A 110 -21.51 -14.73 12.33
N ALA A 111 -20.35 -15.21 12.75
CA ALA A 111 -20.28 -16.48 13.48
C ALA A 111 -20.98 -16.33 14.85
N LYS A 112 -21.73 -17.36 15.27
CA LYS A 112 -22.44 -17.30 16.56
C LYS A 112 -21.48 -17.03 17.71
N GLY A 113 -21.82 -16.03 18.53
CA GLY A 113 -21.07 -15.68 19.73
C GLY A 113 -19.83 -14.80 19.52
N THR A 114 -19.49 -14.41 18.29
CA THR A 114 -18.34 -13.52 18.03
C THR A 114 -18.70 -12.03 18.08
N ARG A 115 -19.97 -11.68 17.89
CA ARG A 115 -20.43 -10.29 17.80
C ARG A 115 -20.46 -9.62 19.18
N SER A 116 -19.98 -8.37 19.25
CA SER A 116 -20.14 -7.52 20.42
C SER A 116 -21.61 -7.17 20.66
N LYS A 117 -22.04 -7.11 21.93
CA LYS A 117 -23.40 -6.66 22.28
C LYS A 117 -23.62 -5.18 22.01
N ASP A 118 -22.54 -4.40 21.95
CA ASP A 118 -22.60 -2.94 21.86
C ASP A 118 -22.52 -2.43 20.41
N THR A 119 -22.32 -3.32 19.42
CA THR A 119 -22.12 -2.92 18.02
C THR A 119 -22.91 -3.84 17.09
N ILE A 120 -23.78 -3.25 16.27
CA ILE A 120 -24.64 -4.00 15.35
C ILE A 120 -23.90 -4.31 14.04
N THR A 121 -23.24 -3.31 13.47
CA THR A 121 -22.41 -3.46 12.25
C THR A 121 -20.93 -3.43 12.64
N ASP A 122 -20.27 -4.59 12.55
CA ASP A 122 -18.88 -4.76 12.93
C ASP A 122 -18.08 -5.53 11.87
N PHE A 123 -17.39 -4.78 11.01
CA PHE A 123 -16.50 -5.33 9.99
C PHE A 123 -15.27 -6.07 10.57
N THR A 124 -14.98 -5.99 11.87
CA THR A 124 -13.86 -6.74 12.48
C THR A 124 -14.19 -8.20 12.75
N THR A 125 -15.48 -8.55 12.83
CA THR A 125 -15.97 -9.91 13.11
C THR A 125 -16.94 -10.44 12.06
N MET A 126 -17.44 -9.59 11.16
CA MET A 126 -18.32 -9.96 10.04
C MET A 126 -17.72 -11.05 9.16
N GLU A 127 -18.49 -12.08 8.86
CA GLU A 127 -18.11 -13.20 7.97
C GLU A 127 -18.47 -12.94 6.51
N MET A 128 -19.61 -12.28 6.26
CA MET A 128 -20.12 -11.95 4.93
C MET A 128 -21.15 -10.82 5.01
N TRP A 129 -21.35 -10.08 3.91
CA TRP A 129 -22.48 -9.16 3.75
C TRP A 129 -23.44 -9.61 2.63
N VAL A 130 -24.70 -9.24 2.78
CA VAL A 130 -25.75 -9.37 1.77
C VAL A 130 -26.29 -7.97 1.49
N GLU A 131 -26.16 -7.54 0.25
CA GLU A 131 -26.69 -6.26 -0.24
C GLU A 131 -27.96 -6.52 -1.04
N PHE A 132 -28.94 -5.63 -0.91
CA PHE A 132 -30.23 -5.74 -1.58
C PHE A 132 -30.44 -4.58 -2.54
N LYS A 133 -31.24 -4.84 -3.57
CA LYS A 133 -31.88 -3.83 -4.41
C LYS A 133 -33.32 -4.26 -4.65
N ALA A 134 -34.25 -3.31 -4.59
CA ALA A 134 -35.67 -3.61 -4.78
C ALA A 134 -35.97 -4.21 -6.16
N ASN A 135 -35.25 -3.80 -7.22
CA ASN A 135 -35.58 -4.18 -8.59
C ASN A 135 -34.46 -4.98 -9.26
N ALA A 136 -34.85 -5.95 -10.07
CA ALA A 136 -33.92 -6.70 -10.92
C ALA A 136 -33.22 -5.82 -11.99
N SER A 137 -33.76 -4.64 -12.30
CA SER A 137 -33.14 -3.67 -13.21
C SER A 137 -31.93 -2.95 -12.62
N ASP A 138 -31.76 -2.99 -11.30
CA ASP A 138 -30.62 -2.39 -10.59
C ASP A 138 -29.38 -3.31 -10.63
N ASP A 139 -29.41 -4.37 -11.45
CA ASP A 139 -28.29 -5.29 -11.62
C ASP A 139 -27.04 -4.56 -12.15
N PRO A 140 -25.93 -4.56 -11.37
CA PRO A 140 -24.70 -3.94 -11.80
C PRO A 140 -23.97 -4.72 -12.90
N PHE A 141 -24.49 -5.89 -13.31
CA PHE A 141 -23.91 -6.75 -14.32
C PHE A 141 -24.92 -7.16 -15.40
N VAL A 142 -24.41 -7.66 -16.52
CA VAL A 142 -25.18 -8.10 -17.69
C VAL A 142 -24.84 -9.57 -17.96
N ASP A 143 -25.83 -10.45 -17.94
CA ASP A 143 -25.62 -11.84 -18.33
C ASP A 143 -25.78 -11.97 -19.85
N TYR A 144 -24.77 -12.58 -20.47
CA TYR A 144 -24.85 -13.05 -21.85
C TYR A 144 -25.02 -14.58 -21.78
N GLY A 145 -26.18 -15.09 -22.19
CA GLY A 145 -26.45 -16.53 -22.16
C GLY A 145 -25.64 -17.29 -23.21
N SER A 146 -25.53 -18.62 -23.07
CA SER A 146 -24.98 -19.50 -24.11
C SER A 146 -25.72 -19.36 -25.45
N ASP A 147 -27.01 -19.05 -25.38
CA ASP A 147 -27.88 -18.87 -26.55
C ASP A 147 -27.70 -17.49 -27.22
N ASP A 148 -27.10 -16.52 -26.51
CA ASP A 148 -26.74 -15.20 -27.04
C ASP A 148 -25.34 -15.21 -27.69
N LEU A 149 -24.56 -16.27 -27.47
CA LEU A 149 -23.23 -16.42 -28.04
C LEU A 149 -23.34 -16.96 -29.47
N PRO A 150 -22.66 -16.34 -30.44
CA PRO A 150 -22.57 -16.89 -31.79
C PRO A 150 -22.07 -18.34 -31.78
N GLN A 151 -22.67 -19.20 -32.62
CA GLN A 151 -22.28 -20.61 -32.72
C GLN A 151 -20.90 -20.82 -33.34
N CYS A 152 -20.44 -19.84 -34.12
CA CYS A 152 -19.11 -19.85 -34.73
C CYS A 152 -18.07 -19.29 -33.75
N ASP A 153 -16.98 -20.01 -33.51
CA ASP A 153 -15.93 -19.61 -32.57
C ASP A 153 -15.36 -18.21 -32.86
N SER A 154 -15.17 -17.84 -34.13
CA SER A 154 -14.65 -16.52 -34.51
C SER A 154 -15.63 -15.38 -34.24
N GLU A 155 -16.94 -15.63 -34.40
CA GLU A 155 -17.98 -14.65 -34.08
C GLU A 155 -18.19 -14.56 -32.56
N ARG A 156 -18.07 -15.67 -31.85
CA ARG A 156 -18.14 -15.74 -30.38
C ARG A 156 -17.02 -14.95 -29.74
N GLU A 157 -15.80 -15.12 -30.22
CA GLU A 157 -14.64 -14.34 -29.79
C GLU A 157 -14.88 -12.84 -30.05
N THR A 158 -15.37 -12.48 -31.24
CA THR A 158 -15.70 -11.07 -31.58
C THR A 158 -16.80 -10.49 -30.68
N PHE A 159 -17.86 -11.26 -30.39
CA PHE A 159 -18.95 -10.84 -29.51
C PHE A 159 -18.47 -10.63 -28.07
N LEU A 160 -17.69 -11.55 -27.52
CA LEU A 160 -17.11 -11.42 -26.18
C LEU A 160 -16.14 -10.23 -26.08
N ILE A 161 -15.40 -9.94 -27.17
CA ILE A 161 -14.55 -8.74 -27.29
C ILE A 161 -15.38 -7.45 -27.34
N GLN A 162 -16.67 -7.48 -27.69
CA GLN A 162 -17.55 -6.31 -27.81
C GLN A 162 -18.57 -6.16 -26.67
N SER A 163 -18.95 -7.24 -25.99
CA SER A 163 -19.97 -7.32 -24.92
C SER A 163 -19.38 -7.21 -23.50
N SER A 164 -19.88 -6.29 -22.67
CA SER A 164 -19.30 -5.94 -21.36
C SER A 164 -20.11 -6.55 -20.24
N PHE A 165 -19.52 -7.44 -19.44
CA PHE A 165 -20.19 -8.01 -18.28
C PHE A 165 -20.63 -6.95 -17.27
N GLU A 166 -19.83 -5.90 -17.11
CA GLU A 166 -20.19 -4.78 -16.26
C GLU A 166 -21.21 -3.87 -16.94
N ASN A 167 -22.33 -3.63 -16.27
CA ASN A 167 -23.34 -2.67 -16.72
C ASN A 167 -22.76 -1.25 -16.66
N GLY A 168 -22.78 -0.55 -17.81
CA GLY A 168 -22.16 0.76 -17.98
C GLY A 168 -22.94 1.94 -17.40
N THR A 169 -24.18 1.73 -16.91
CA THR A 169 -24.99 2.82 -16.34
C THR A 169 -24.36 3.41 -15.07
N ALA A 170 -24.64 4.69 -14.80
CA ALA A 170 -24.12 5.38 -13.62
C ALA A 170 -24.57 4.72 -12.30
N ILE A 171 -25.80 4.21 -12.26
CA ILE A 171 -26.36 3.48 -11.10
C ILE A 171 -25.57 2.18 -10.87
N ALA A 172 -25.35 1.39 -11.92
CA ALA A 172 -24.58 0.16 -11.84
C ALA A 172 -23.14 0.42 -11.36
N GLN A 173 -22.48 1.46 -11.87
CA GLN A 173 -21.15 1.87 -11.41
C GLN A 173 -21.16 2.24 -9.92
N GLN A 174 -22.17 2.97 -9.45
CA GLN A 174 -22.31 3.34 -8.04
C GLN A 174 -22.48 2.10 -7.14
N ILE A 175 -23.31 1.14 -7.56
CA ILE A 175 -23.51 -0.13 -6.85
C ILE A 175 -22.20 -0.93 -6.78
N ARG A 176 -21.45 -1.07 -7.89
CA ARG A 176 -20.13 -1.72 -7.87
C ARG A 176 -19.16 -1.01 -6.92
N GLY A 177 -19.13 0.32 -6.93
CA GLY A 177 -18.33 1.10 -5.99
C GLY A 177 -18.69 0.87 -4.52
N GLN A 178 -19.97 0.70 -4.21
CA GLN A 178 -20.46 0.37 -2.87
C GLN A 178 -20.06 -1.06 -2.45
N LEU A 179 -20.27 -2.05 -3.31
CA LEU A 179 -19.89 -3.44 -3.05
C LEU A 179 -18.37 -3.57 -2.80
N THR A 180 -17.55 -2.89 -3.62
CA THR A 180 -16.11 -2.80 -3.43
C THR A 180 -15.74 -2.16 -2.09
N ALA A 181 -16.48 -1.14 -1.64
CA ALA A 181 -16.21 -0.49 -0.36
C ALA A 181 -16.41 -1.44 0.84
N TYR A 182 -17.42 -2.31 0.79
CA TYR A 182 -17.63 -3.34 1.82
C TYR A 182 -16.52 -4.39 1.82
N ALA A 183 -16.15 -4.88 0.64
CA ALA A 183 -15.01 -5.78 0.50
C ALA A 183 -13.75 -5.14 1.08
N LEU A 184 -13.45 -3.89 0.68
CA LEU A 184 -12.28 -3.17 1.16
C LEU A 184 -12.27 -2.97 2.67
N ALA A 185 -13.42 -2.67 3.29
CA ALA A 185 -13.54 -2.54 4.73
C ALA A 185 -13.28 -3.86 5.46
N GLN A 186 -13.88 -4.97 4.98
CA GLN A 186 -13.67 -6.29 5.59
C GLN A 186 -12.20 -6.73 5.45
N PHE A 187 -11.62 -6.60 4.25
CA PHE A 187 -10.20 -6.87 4.05
C PHE A 187 -9.36 -5.91 4.90
N GLY A 188 -9.72 -4.65 5.07
CA GLY A 188 -8.94 -3.69 5.84
C GLY A 188 -8.90 -3.95 7.34
N LEU A 189 -9.98 -4.52 7.89
CA LEU A 189 -10.13 -4.76 9.34
C LEU A 189 -9.83 -6.20 9.74
N GLN A 190 -9.78 -7.13 8.78
CA GLN A 190 -9.46 -8.54 8.98
C GLN A 190 -8.26 -8.95 8.13
N PHE A 191 -7.59 -10.06 8.46
CA PHE A 191 -6.65 -10.67 7.54
C PHE A 191 -7.40 -11.71 6.71
N ARG A 192 -7.73 -11.32 5.48
CA ARG A 192 -8.45 -12.17 4.54
C ARG A 192 -7.67 -12.41 3.25
N ASN A 193 -7.69 -13.66 2.81
CA ASN A 193 -7.25 -14.08 1.49
C ASN A 193 -8.33 -13.78 0.43
N PHE A 194 -9.59 -13.95 0.81
CA PHE A 194 -10.77 -13.67 0.00
C PHE A 194 -11.99 -13.39 0.90
N ALA A 195 -13.07 -12.90 0.30
CA ALA A 195 -14.36 -12.76 0.97
C ALA A 195 -15.50 -13.19 0.06
N PHE A 196 -16.64 -13.55 0.65
CA PHE A 196 -17.87 -13.80 -0.09
C PHE A 196 -18.89 -12.69 0.17
N SER A 197 -19.80 -12.50 -0.78
CA SER A 197 -21.01 -11.69 -0.58
C SER A 197 -22.15 -12.18 -1.46
N VAL A 198 -23.37 -11.77 -1.12
CA VAL A 198 -24.56 -12.02 -1.92
C VAL A 198 -25.19 -10.69 -2.30
N LEU A 199 -25.59 -10.56 -3.57
CA LEU A 199 -26.38 -9.43 -4.06
C LEU A 199 -27.77 -9.92 -4.42
N VAL A 200 -28.79 -9.43 -3.72
CA VAL A 200 -30.21 -9.75 -3.94
C VAL A 200 -30.88 -8.60 -4.69
N MET A 201 -31.63 -8.88 -5.75
CA MET A 201 -32.21 -7.88 -6.65
C MET A 201 -33.62 -8.31 -7.09
N GLY A 202 -34.65 -7.82 -6.41
CA GLY A 202 -36.01 -8.36 -6.58
C GLY A 202 -36.02 -9.87 -6.30
N SER A 203 -36.49 -10.70 -7.24
CA SER A 203 -36.47 -12.18 -7.13
C SER A 203 -35.16 -12.85 -7.58
N TYR A 204 -34.14 -12.06 -7.95
CA TYR A 204 -32.86 -12.59 -8.44
C TYR A 204 -31.75 -12.43 -7.41
N ALA A 205 -30.75 -13.29 -7.47
CA ALA A 205 -29.54 -13.14 -6.68
C ALA A 205 -28.27 -13.41 -7.52
N ARG A 206 -27.15 -12.88 -7.05
CA ARG A 206 -25.79 -13.20 -7.51
C ARG A 206 -24.92 -13.55 -6.31
N LEU A 207 -24.10 -14.58 -6.45
CA LEU A 207 -23.04 -14.90 -5.51
C LEU A 207 -21.74 -14.23 -5.98
N MET A 208 -20.96 -13.71 -5.05
CA MET A 208 -19.72 -13.01 -5.36
C MET A 208 -18.59 -13.51 -4.47
N ARG A 209 -17.39 -13.57 -5.04
CA ARG A 209 -16.15 -13.86 -4.34
C ARG A 209 -15.10 -12.81 -4.66
N TRP A 210 -14.58 -12.15 -3.63
CA TRP A 210 -13.66 -11.02 -3.73
C TRP A 210 -12.23 -11.44 -3.40
N GLU A 211 -11.27 -10.95 -4.17
CA GLU A 211 -9.82 -11.17 -4.01
C GLU A 211 -9.01 -9.92 -4.36
N ARG A 212 -7.69 -9.97 -4.15
CA ARG A 212 -6.77 -8.90 -4.58
C ARG A 212 -6.59 -8.77 -6.08
N ALA A 213 -7.00 -9.78 -6.86
CA ALA A 213 -6.98 -9.74 -8.32
C ALA A 213 -8.28 -9.18 -8.94
N GLY A 214 -9.38 -9.14 -8.18
CA GLY A 214 -10.70 -8.77 -8.68
C GLY A 214 -11.84 -9.43 -7.90
N ALA A 215 -12.99 -9.58 -8.54
CA ALA A 215 -14.11 -10.33 -8.01
C ALA A 215 -14.65 -11.32 -9.05
N VAL A 216 -15.03 -12.51 -8.61
CA VAL A 216 -15.78 -13.49 -9.41
C VAL A 216 -17.26 -13.33 -9.09
N VAL A 217 -18.10 -13.26 -10.11
CA VAL A 217 -19.54 -13.00 -9.99
C VAL A 217 -20.31 -14.05 -10.79
N THR A 218 -21.27 -14.69 -10.16
CA THR A 218 -22.12 -15.66 -10.86
C THR A 218 -23.04 -14.98 -11.86
N ARG A 219 -23.55 -15.74 -12.82
CA ARG A 219 -24.80 -15.41 -13.50
C ARG A 219 -25.91 -15.18 -12.47
N LYS A 220 -26.88 -14.32 -12.78
CA LYS A 220 -28.04 -14.13 -11.91
C LYS A 220 -28.93 -15.37 -11.99
N PHE A 221 -29.51 -15.74 -10.85
CA PHE A 221 -30.47 -16.84 -10.76
C PHE A 221 -31.70 -16.37 -9.99
N ASP A 222 -32.85 -16.93 -10.37
CA ASP A 222 -34.13 -16.65 -9.73
C ASP A 222 -34.27 -17.53 -8.50
N TYR A 223 -34.11 -16.94 -7.31
CA TYR A 223 -34.04 -17.70 -6.04
C TYR A 223 -35.42 -18.12 -5.53
N THR A 224 -36.53 -17.66 -6.13
CA THR A 224 -37.87 -18.18 -5.82
C THR A 224 -38.19 -19.42 -6.66
N LYS A 225 -37.59 -19.54 -7.84
CA LYS A 225 -37.70 -20.74 -8.68
C LYS A 225 -36.68 -21.82 -8.33
N ASN A 226 -35.48 -21.41 -7.94
CA ASN A 226 -34.38 -22.31 -7.56
C ASN A 226 -33.91 -21.97 -6.14
N PRO A 227 -34.79 -22.16 -5.13
CA PRO A 227 -34.50 -21.81 -3.74
C PRO A 227 -33.36 -22.65 -3.13
N ASP A 228 -33.12 -23.83 -3.69
CA ASP A 228 -32.03 -24.74 -3.33
C ASP A 228 -30.65 -24.10 -3.48
N ILE A 229 -30.46 -23.18 -4.43
CA ILE A 229 -29.17 -22.52 -4.66
C ILE A 229 -28.74 -21.69 -3.44
N LEU A 230 -29.61 -20.81 -2.93
CA LEU A 230 -29.28 -20.00 -1.74
C LEU A 230 -29.16 -20.88 -0.49
N ALA A 231 -30.07 -21.84 -0.32
CA ALA A 231 -30.03 -22.76 0.80
C ALA A 231 -28.69 -23.52 0.83
N GLU A 232 -28.27 -24.10 -0.30
CA GLU A 232 -27.02 -24.85 -0.42
C GLU A 232 -25.79 -23.94 -0.24
N PHE A 233 -25.81 -22.70 -0.77
CA PHE A 233 -24.74 -21.74 -0.56
C PHE A 233 -24.52 -21.43 0.92
N PHE A 234 -25.58 -21.04 1.63
CA PHE A 234 -25.49 -20.71 3.06
C PHE A 234 -25.17 -21.94 3.91
N TRP A 235 -25.69 -23.11 3.54
CA TRP A 235 -25.38 -24.38 4.21
C TRP A 235 -23.91 -24.73 4.10
N ARG A 236 -23.33 -24.68 2.89
CA ARG A 236 -21.90 -24.92 2.72
C ARG A 236 -21.07 -23.87 3.42
N PHE A 237 -21.43 -22.59 3.28
CA PHE A 237 -20.71 -21.49 3.91
C PHE A 237 -20.66 -21.63 5.44
N SER A 238 -21.75 -22.03 6.10
CA SER A 238 -21.79 -22.18 7.55
C SER A 238 -20.92 -23.32 8.05
N HIS A 239 -20.73 -24.37 7.25
CA HIS A 239 -19.93 -25.55 7.59
C HIS A 239 -18.45 -25.44 7.20
N MET A 240 -18.08 -24.39 6.46
CA MET A 240 -16.68 -24.12 6.12
C MET A 240 -15.88 -23.78 7.38
N SER A 241 -14.60 -24.13 7.39
CA SER A 241 -13.65 -23.62 8.39
C SER A 241 -13.38 -22.12 8.19
N PRO A 242 -12.85 -21.40 9.19
CA PRO A 242 -12.50 -19.98 9.06
C PRO A 242 -11.61 -19.67 7.85
N ASP A 243 -10.60 -20.50 7.56
CA ASP A 243 -9.70 -20.33 6.40
C ASP A 243 -10.40 -20.60 5.07
N GLN A 244 -11.29 -21.59 5.03
CA GLN A 244 -12.15 -21.81 3.87
C GLN A 244 -13.09 -20.62 3.63
N ARG A 245 -13.52 -19.89 4.66
CA ARG A 245 -14.24 -18.61 4.53
C ARG A 245 -13.34 -17.42 4.20
N GLY A 246 -12.04 -17.64 4.12
CA GLY A 246 -11.04 -16.67 3.66
C GLY A 246 -10.17 -16.06 4.76
N LEU A 247 -10.33 -16.43 6.05
CA LEU A 247 -9.47 -15.91 7.12
C LEU A 247 -8.04 -16.46 7.03
N VAL A 248 -7.06 -15.61 7.32
CA VAL A 248 -5.65 -15.97 7.31
C VAL A 248 -5.24 -16.47 8.69
N LEU A 249 -5.03 -17.78 8.83
CA LEU A 249 -4.71 -18.41 10.12
C LEU A 249 -3.29 -18.16 10.63
N THR A 250 -2.40 -17.65 9.77
CA THR A 250 -1.05 -17.24 10.18
C THR A 250 -1.05 -15.91 10.94
N VAL A 251 -2.22 -15.33 11.20
CA VAL A 251 -2.41 -14.25 12.17
C VAL A 251 -3.48 -14.68 13.17
N SER A 252 -3.18 -14.60 14.46
CA SER A 252 -4.13 -14.93 15.51
C SER A 252 -4.04 -13.95 16.67
N VAL A 253 -5.09 -13.86 17.48
CA VAL A 253 -4.99 -13.17 18.78
C VAL A 253 -3.94 -13.89 19.64
N ALA A 254 -3.15 -13.13 20.40
CA ALA A 254 -2.06 -13.65 21.20
C ALA A 254 -2.50 -14.03 22.64
N ASP A 255 -3.63 -14.70 22.79
CA ASP A 255 -4.25 -15.00 24.11
C ASP A 255 -3.40 -15.93 25.01
N GLY A 256 -2.43 -16.65 24.42
CA GLY A 256 -1.51 -17.53 25.15
C GLY A 256 -0.25 -16.87 25.69
N LEU A 257 -0.10 -15.53 25.58
CA LEU A 257 1.06 -14.83 26.11
C LEU A 257 1.02 -14.76 27.65
N SER A 258 2.18 -14.88 28.29
CA SER A 258 2.30 -14.55 29.71
C SER A 258 2.08 -13.05 29.93
N THR A 259 1.62 -12.64 31.12
CA THR A 259 1.48 -11.21 31.46
C THR A 259 2.80 -10.46 31.27
N MET A 260 3.92 -11.08 31.65
CA MET A 260 5.25 -10.50 31.49
C MET A 260 5.60 -10.26 30.02
N ASP A 261 5.36 -11.23 29.13
CA ASP A 261 5.64 -11.05 27.69
C ASP A 261 4.75 -9.97 27.09
N ALA A 262 3.47 -9.95 27.44
CA ALA A 262 2.53 -8.94 26.97
C ALA A 262 2.97 -7.52 27.40
N ASP A 263 3.40 -7.36 28.65
CA ASP A 263 3.89 -6.08 29.19
C ASP A 263 5.17 -5.64 28.47
N VAL A 264 6.12 -6.55 28.24
CA VAL A 264 7.35 -6.27 27.48
C VAL A 264 7.03 -5.79 26.07
N ILE A 265 6.10 -6.45 25.37
CA ILE A 265 5.68 -6.08 24.02
C ILE A 265 5.04 -4.68 24.02
N VAL A 266 4.10 -4.44 24.95
CA VAL A 266 3.41 -3.16 25.10
C VAL A 266 4.39 -2.02 25.39
N GLU A 267 5.37 -2.25 26.26
CA GLU A 267 6.39 -1.27 26.61
C GLU A 267 7.28 -0.92 25.40
N HIS A 268 7.86 -1.92 24.74
CA HIS A 268 8.81 -1.72 23.64
C HIS A 268 8.15 -1.13 22.39
N LEU A 269 6.90 -1.51 22.11
CA LEU A 269 6.12 -0.93 21.01
C LEU A 269 5.40 0.37 21.40
N HIS A 270 5.57 0.84 22.63
CA HIS A 270 4.92 2.03 23.19
C HIS A 270 3.39 2.02 23.01
N LEU A 271 2.78 0.85 23.18
CA LEU A 271 1.33 0.65 23.05
C LEU A 271 0.59 1.18 24.28
N LYS A 272 -0.69 1.47 24.10
CA LYS A 272 -1.57 1.77 25.25
C LYS A 272 -1.82 0.47 26.02
N ALA A 273 -1.90 0.54 27.35
CA ALA A 273 -2.30 -0.59 28.17
C ALA A 273 -3.65 -1.15 27.70
N GLY A 274 -3.76 -2.48 27.62
CA GLY A 274 -4.94 -3.18 27.12
C GLY A 274 -5.09 -3.19 25.59
N THR A 275 -4.11 -2.70 24.83
CA THR A 275 -4.10 -2.85 23.36
C THR A 275 -4.07 -4.35 23.00
N PRO A 276 -5.01 -4.87 22.18
CA PRO A 276 -4.98 -6.26 21.75
C PRO A 276 -3.71 -6.59 20.98
N LEU A 277 -3.08 -7.71 21.34
CA LEU A 277 -1.88 -8.22 20.69
C LEU A 277 -2.21 -9.40 19.78
N PHE A 278 -1.47 -9.50 18.69
CA PHE A 278 -1.60 -10.51 17.65
C PHE A 278 -0.28 -11.22 17.46
N ARG A 279 -0.35 -12.53 17.23
CA ARG A 279 0.75 -13.37 16.79
C ARG A 279 0.75 -13.38 15.26
N TYR A 280 1.91 -13.09 14.68
CA TYR A 280 2.19 -13.14 13.25
C TYR A 280 3.16 -14.26 12.96
N GLN A 281 2.72 -15.21 12.15
CA GLN A 281 3.55 -16.32 11.70
C GLN A 281 4.16 -16.01 10.33
N VAL A 282 5.46 -16.25 10.20
CA VAL A 282 6.22 -16.00 8.97
C VAL A 282 7.07 -17.24 8.63
N PRO A 283 7.02 -17.74 7.39
CA PRO A 283 7.87 -18.84 6.96
C PRO A 283 9.36 -18.48 7.03
N ASP A 284 10.18 -19.46 7.43
CA ASP A 284 11.64 -19.41 7.49
C ASP A 284 12.21 -20.77 7.07
N GLY A 285 12.32 -20.99 5.76
CA GLY A 285 12.65 -22.30 5.20
C GLY A 285 11.59 -23.35 5.57
N GLU A 286 11.99 -24.42 6.24
CA GLU A 286 11.08 -25.47 6.73
C GLU A 286 10.42 -25.12 8.08
N ARG A 287 10.81 -24.00 8.71
CA ARG A 287 10.31 -23.57 10.01
C ARG A 287 9.35 -22.38 9.85
N THR A 288 8.63 -22.09 10.92
CA THR A 288 7.77 -20.91 11.03
C THR A 288 8.18 -20.12 12.27
N ARG A 289 8.50 -18.84 12.09
CA ARG A 289 8.81 -17.92 13.20
C ARG A 289 7.55 -17.15 13.61
N SER A 290 7.48 -16.80 14.90
CA SER A 290 6.35 -16.05 15.47
C SER A 290 6.80 -14.68 15.99
N TYR A 291 6.06 -13.65 15.60
CA TYR A 291 6.27 -12.27 16.04
C TYR A 291 5.00 -11.71 16.66
N PHE A 292 5.13 -10.72 17.54
CA PHE A 292 4.00 -10.22 18.32
C PHE A 292 3.86 -8.71 18.21
N GLY A 293 2.66 -8.22 17.98
CA GLY A 293 2.44 -6.78 17.85
C GLY A 293 0.96 -6.41 17.84
N PRO A 294 0.64 -5.12 17.68
CA PRO A 294 -0.75 -4.69 17.56
C PRO A 294 -1.35 -5.19 16.25
N ARG A 295 -2.67 -5.05 16.09
CA ARG A 295 -3.31 -5.14 14.76
C ARG A 295 -2.68 -4.09 13.82
N PRO A 296 -2.46 -4.39 12.52
CA PRO A 296 -1.88 -3.39 11.65
C PRO A 296 -2.79 -2.18 11.50
N PRO A 297 -2.20 -1.01 11.32
CA PRO A 297 -2.96 0.23 11.24
C PRO A 297 -3.69 0.41 9.89
N CYS A 298 -5.01 0.63 9.98
CA CYS A 298 -5.92 1.14 8.93
C CYS A 298 -6.22 0.21 7.72
N PRO A 299 -7.46 0.26 7.18
CA PRO A 299 -7.79 -0.32 5.88
C PRO A 299 -6.95 0.27 4.73
N SER A 300 -6.61 -0.57 3.75
CA SER A 300 -6.14 -0.13 2.43
C SER A 300 -7.18 0.80 1.79
N VAL A 301 -6.72 1.70 0.92
CA VAL A 301 -7.60 2.53 0.07
C VAL A 301 -7.89 1.88 -1.29
N SER A 302 -7.22 0.77 -1.58
CA SER A 302 -7.30 0.01 -2.84
C SER A 302 -7.68 -1.44 -2.52
N LEU A 303 -8.68 -1.98 -3.22
CA LEU A 303 -9.03 -3.39 -3.11
C LEU A 303 -7.99 -4.25 -3.83
N ILE A 304 -7.58 -3.78 -5.02
CA ILE A 304 -6.71 -4.48 -5.95
C ILE A 304 -5.24 -4.18 -5.64
N GLY A 305 -4.37 -5.16 -5.90
CA GLY A 305 -2.93 -5.00 -5.83
C GLY A 305 -2.31 -5.44 -4.50
N ARG A 306 -1.20 -4.80 -4.13
CA ARG A 306 -0.30 -5.26 -3.05
C ARG A 306 -0.89 -5.15 -1.66
N SER A 307 -1.75 -4.15 -1.41
CA SER A 307 -2.35 -3.88 -0.10
C SER A 307 -1.38 -4.08 1.06
N THR A 308 -0.21 -3.46 0.98
CA THR A 308 0.87 -3.66 1.94
C THR A 308 0.43 -3.19 3.33
N ARG A 309 0.85 -3.95 4.35
CA ARG A 309 0.70 -3.61 5.77
C ARG A 309 2.04 -3.79 6.40
N ALA A 310 2.59 -2.71 6.96
CA ALA A 310 3.88 -2.78 7.59
C ALA A 310 3.86 -2.15 8.98
N LEU A 311 4.45 -2.84 9.95
CA LEU A 311 4.43 -2.43 11.35
C LEU A 311 5.64 -2.98 12.12
N PRO A 312 6.13 -2.26 13.14
CA PRO A 312 7.05 -2.85 14.09
C PRO A 312 6.34 -3.95 14.90
N VAL A 313 7.03 -5.06 15.09
CA VAL A 313 6.62 -6.19 15.92
C VAL A 313 7.77 -6.62 16.82
N TYR A 314 7.47 -7.37 17.87
CA TYR A 314 8.42 -7.86 18.84
C TYR A 314 8.76 -9.33 18.56
N ASP A 315 10.06 -9.62 18.53
CA ASP A 315 10.62 -10.97 18.48
C ASP A 315 10.94 -11.41 19.91
N LEU A 316 10.09 -12.27 20.50
CA LEU A 316 10.29 -12.78 21.86
C LEU A 316 11.51 -13.71 21.96
N GLU A 317 11.93 -14.36 20.87
CA GLU A 317 13.09 -15.26 20.91
C GLU A 317 14.39 -14.44 21.00
N LYS A 318 14.47 -13.36 20.22
CA LYS A 318 15.65 -12.47 20.17
C LYS A 318 15.54 -11.24 21.06
N GLN A 319 14.43 -11.07 21.76
CA GLN A 319 14.14 -9.96 22.70
C GLN A 319 14.39 -8.58 22.09
N ARG A 320 13.83 -8.33 20.90
CA ARG A 320 14.01 -7.04 20.19
C ARG A 320 12.87 -6.73 19.23
N LEU A 321 12.82 -5.46 18.82
CA LEU A 321 11.96 -5.01 17.75
C LEU A 321 12.49 -5.42 16.38
N VAL A 322 11.57 -5.83 15.52
CA VAL A 322 11.78 -6.09 14.09
C VAL A 322 10.64 -5.46 13.29
N TYR A 323 10.82 -5.31 12.00
CA TYR A 323 9.83 -4.71 11.12
C TYR A 323 9.19 -5.78 10.23
N LEU A 324 7.88 -5.97 10.38
CA LEU A 324 7.11 -6.92 9.59
C LEU A 324 6.39 -6.18 8.46
N LYS A 325 6.50 -6.72 7.25
CA LYS A 325 5.74 -6.30 6.08
C LYS A 325 4.94 -7.49 5.55
N ASP A 326 3.64 -7.31 5.46
CA ASP A 326 2.63 -8.23 4.94
C ASP A 326 2.09 -7.62 3.64
N THR A 327 2.16 -8.37 2.53
CA THR A 327 1.86 -7.83 1.20
C THR A 327 1.41 -8.92 0.24
N TRP A 328 0.70 -8.52 -0.80
CA TRP A 328 0.29 -9.36 -1.92
C TRP A 328 1.25 -9.13 -3.08
N ARG A 329 2.29 -9.95 -3.19
CA ARG A 329 3.25 -9.83 -4.29
C ARG A 329 2.63 -10.32 -5.60
N ILE A 330 3.07 -9.77 -6.72
CA ILE A 330 2.61 -10.21 -8.05
C ILE A 330 3.04 -11.67 -8.28
N ASN A 331 2.09 -12.50 -8.69
CA ASN A 331 2.30 -13.87 -9.14
C ASN A 331 2.46 -13.89 -10.66
N ALA A 332 3.68 -13.65 -11.13
CA ALA A 332 4.01 -13.74 -12.55
C ALA A 332 5.41 -14.31 -12.72
N ASP A 333 5.62 -15.03 -13.82
CA ASP A 333 6.92 -15.61 -14.14
C ASP A 333 8.03 -14.59 -13.98
N GLY A 334 9.10 -14.98 -13.29
CA GLY A 334 10.30 -14.20 -12.94
C GLY A 334 10.06 -12.83 -12.29
N ILE A 335 8.94 -12.64 -11.61
CA ILE A 335 8.87 -11.72 -10.48
C ILE A 335 9.36 -12.49 -9.26
N ARG A 336 10.49 -12.05 -8.69
CA ARG A 336 11.12 -12.71 -7.54
C ARG A 336 10.58 -12.14 -6.22
N PRO A 337 10.38 -12.96 -5.18
CA PRO A 337 10.04 -12.45 -3.85
C PRO A 337 11.11 -11.49 -3.31
N GLU A 338 10.69 -10.41 -2.65
CA GLU A 338 11.60 -9.40 -2.08
C GLU A 338 12.70 -10.00 -1.18
N GLY A 339 12.39 -11.07 -0.44
CA GLY A 339 13.34 -11.74 0.45
C GLY A 339 14.46 -12.46 -0.29
N GLU A 340 14.22 -12.93 -1.52
CA GLU A 340 15.28 -13.47 -2.39
C GLU A 340 16.20 -12.35 -2.88
N VAL A 341 15.63 -11.17 -3.18
CA VAL A 341 16.42 -9.98 -3.53
C VAL A 341 17.32 -9.58 -2.36
N TYR A 342 16.79 -9.55 -1.13
CA TYR A 342 17.61 -9.27 0.05
C TYR A 342 18.75 -10.28 0.23
N LYS A 343 18.50 -11.58 -0.01
CA LYS A 343 19.57 -12.60 0.05
C LYS A 343 20.69 -12.30 -0.96
N GLU A 344 20.33 -12.01 -2.21
CA GLU A 344 21.29 -11.66 -3.27
C GLU A 344 22.10 -10.39 -2.92
N LEU A 345 21.43 -9.37 -2.36
CA LEU A 345 22.11 -8.14 -1.93
C LEU A 345 23.07 -8.38 -0.75
N HIS A 346 22.68 -9.21 0.22
CA HIS A 346 23.54 -9.59 1.35
C HIS A 346 24.74 -10.43 0.88
N ASP A 347 24.53 -11.40 -0.03
CA ASP A 347 25.59 -12.21 -0.63
C ASP A 347 26.59 -11.33 -1.42
N ALA A 348 26.10 -10.26 -2.05
CA ALA A 348 26.91 -9.26 -2.73
C ALA A 348 27.56 -8.22 -1.79
N ASN A 349 27.38 -8.35 -0.46
CA ASN A 349 27.88 -7.42 0.56
C ASN A 349 27.45 -5.96 0.32
N VAL A 350 26.21 -5.76 -0.13
CA VAL A 350 25.65 -4.41 -0.29
C VAL A 350 25.53 -3.74 1.09
N PRO A 351 26.12 -2.55 1.29
CA PRO A 351 26.06 -1.85 2.57
C PRO A 351 24.70 -1.17 2.76
N ASN A 352 24.41 -0.73 3.98
CA ASN A 352 23.28 0.17 4.28
C ASN A 352 21.91 -0.36 3.80
N ILE A 353 21.71 -1.68 3.88
CA ILE A 353 20.40 -2.33 3.73
C ILE A 353 20.02 -3.05 5.03
N PRO A 354 18.72 -3.20 5.32
CA PRO A 354 18.27 -3.96 6.48
C PRO A 354 18.74 -5.42 6.50
N PRO A 355 19.06 -5.97 7.70
CA PRO A 355 19.21 -7.41 7.84
C PRO A 355 17.88 -8.11 7.58
N LEU A 356 17.91 -9.20 6.80
CA LEU A 356 16.76 -10.06 6.56
C LEU A 356 16.64 -11.09 7.68
N GLU A 357 15.49 -11.16 8.35
CA GLU A 357 15.24 -12.14 9.42
C GLU A 357 14.62 -13.43 8.90
N CYS A 358 13.54 -13.30 8.15
CA CYS A 358 12.85 -14.40 7.47
C CYS A 358 11.84 -13.82 6.48
N SER A 359 11.41 -14.64 5.53
CA SER A 359 10.42 -14.26 4.56
C SER A 359 9.84 -15.47 3.85
N GLY A 360 8.60 -15.38 3.39
CA GLY A 360 8.03 -16.40 2.51
C GLY A 360 6.57 -16.17 2.16
N ASP A 361 6.12 -16.97 1.20
CA ASP A 361 4.73 -17.06 0.80
C ASP A 361 3.90 -17.78 1.88
N LEU A 362 2.68 -17.30 2.13
CA LEU A 362 1.78 -17.85 3.15
C LEU A 362 0.87 -18.97 2.63
N GLY A 363 1.20 -19.54 1.47
CA GLY A 363 0.49 -20.68 0.88
C GLY A 363 -0.81 -20.35 0.15
N TYR A 364 -1.19 -19.07 0.04
CA TYR A 364 -2.38 -18.65 -0.71
C TYR A 364 -2.03 -17.83 -1.95
N GLN A 365 -2.67 -18.19 -3.07
CA GLN A 365 -2.61 -17.48 -4.34
C GLN A 365 -4.03 -17.13 -4.78
N THR A 366 -4.20 -15.97 -5.41
CA THR A 366 -5.48 -15.62 -6.03
C THR A 366 -5.83 -16.61 -7.14
N VAL A 367 -7.12 -16.72 -7.44
CA VAL A 367 -7.62 -17.61 -8.49
C VAL A 367 -8.49 -16.88 -9.51
N THR A 368 -8.93 -15.66 -9.22
CA THR A 368 -9.78 -14.84 -10.09
C THR A 368 -9.17 -14.66 -11.50
N GLU A 369 -7.87 -14.41 -11.59
CA GLU A 369 -7.15 -14.25 -12.85
C GLU A 369 -7.13 -15.52 -13.71
N THR A 370 -7.15 -16.71 -13.07
CA THR A 370 -7.14 -18.00 -13.77
C THR A 370 -8.46 -18.30 -14.46
N LEU A 371 -9.53 -17.62 -14.05
CA LEU A 371 -10.88 -17.79 -14.58
C LEU A 371 -11.18 -16.87 -15.77
N VAL A 372 -10.27 -15.94 -16.10
CA VAL A 372 -10.42 -15.05 -17.26
C VAL A 372 -10.53 -15.86 -18.56
N SER A 373 -9.86 -17.01 -18.64
CA SER A 373 -9.87 -17.90 -19.81
C SER A 373 -11.03 -18.89 -19.85
N ALA A 374 -11.97 -18.84 -18.90
CA ALA A 374 -13.16 -19.69 -18.94
C ALA A 374 -14.06 -19.32 -20.14
N ASP A 375 -14.78 -20.30 -20.68
CA ASP A 375 -15.63 -20.14 -21.88
C ASP A 375 -16.88 -19.26 -21.66
N TRP A 376 -17.25 -19.07 -20.40
CA TRP A 376 -18.29 -18.15 -19.93
C TRP A 376 -17.76 -16.77 -19.52
N SER A 377 -16.44 -16.60 -19.39
CA SER A 377 -15.85 -15.34 -18.91
C SER A 377 -15.95 -14.26 -19.98
N CYS A 378 -16.54 -13.13 -19.60
CA CYS A 378 -16.66 -11.93 -20.45
C CYS A 378 -15.62 -10.85 -20.10
N VAL A 379 -14.58 -11.18 -19.31
CA VAL A 379 -13.51 -10.23 -18.96
C VAL A 379 -12.51 -10.07 -20.09
N ARG A 380 -12.23 -8.81 -20.45
CA ARG A 380 -11.41 -8.46 -21.61
C ARG A 380 -9.99 -8.00 -21.28
N MET A 381 -9.63 -7.97 -20.01
CA MET A 381 -8.33 -7.47 -19.57
C MET A 381 -7.56 -8.56 -18.85
N PRO A 382 -6.24 -8.68 -19.08
CA PRO A 382 -5.41 -9.57 -18.30
C PRO A 382 -5.45 -9.12 -16.83
N LEU A 383 -5.89 -10.02 -15.96
CA LEU A 383 -5.80 -9.83 -14.53
C LEU A 383 -4.44 -10.31 -14.03
N THR A 384 -3.93 -9.65 -13.00
CA THR A 384 -2.66 -10.01 -12.38
C THR A 384 -2.93 -10.87 -11.17
N GLY A 385 -2.37 -12.07 -11.15
CA GLY A 385 -2.41 -12.95 -9.99
C GLY A 385 -1.53 -12.42 -8.86
N HIS A 386 -1.87 -12.77 -7.63
CA HIS A 386 -1.12 -12.35 -6.44
C HIS A 386 -0.90 -13.53 -5.49
N VAL A 387 0.24 -13.52 -4.80
CA VAL A 387 0.58 -14.45 -3.72
C VAL A 387 0.69 -13.67 -2.42
N HIS A 388 0.04 -14.15 -1.36
CA HIS A 388 0.16 -13.54 -0.04
C HIS A 388 1.54 -13.85 0.55
N TYR A 389 2.28 -12.82 0.92
CA TYR A 389 3.70 -12.88 1.27
C TYR A 389 4.02 -12.05 2.51
N ARG A 390 4.98 -12.51 3.31
CA ARG A 390 5.55 -11.74 4.44
C ARG A 390 7.05 -11.69 4.40
N ILE A 391 7.60 -10.58 4.85
CA ILE A 391 9.03 -10.37 5.08
C ILE A 391 9.23 -9.67 6.43
N VAL A 392 10.24 -10.10 7.17
CA VAL A 392 10.65 -9.50 8.43
C VAL A 392 12.08 -8.99 8.30
N LEU A 393 12.27 -7.72 8.61
CA LEU A 393 13.55 -7.03 8.58
C LEU A 393 14.00 -6.72 10.01
N GLY A 394 15.27 -6.94 10.31
CA GLY A 394 15.80 -6.87 11.67
C GLY A 394 16.09 -5.46 12.18
N VAL A 395 15.44 -4.44 11.63
CA VAL A 395 15.66 -3.03 11.96
C VAL A 395 14.33 -2.28 12.01
N VAL A 396 14.18 -1.39 12.98
CA VAL A 396 13.09 -0.41 13.02
C VAL A 396 13.71 0.98 12.95
N GLY A 397 13.57 1.62 11.80
CA GLY A 397 14.07 2.97 11.55
C GLY A 397 12.96 4.03 11.64
N ARG A 398 13.39 5.29 11.77
CA ARG A 398 12.51 6.46 11.68
C ARG A 398 12.51 7.03 10.25
N LYS A 399 11.47 7.78 9.89
CA LYS A 399 11.33 8.35 8.53
C LYS A 399 12.45 9.31 8.21
N LEU A 400 12.84 9.39 6.92
CA LEU A 400 13.73 10.43 6.40
C LEU A 400 13.31 11.83 6.86
N THR A 401 12.01 12.13 6.82
CA THR A 401 11.42 13.44 7.19
C THR A 401 11.49 13.81 8.68
N THR A 402 12.16 12.99 9.50
CA THR A 402 12.35 13.25 10.94
C THR A 402 13.80 13.61 11.30
N PHE A 403 14.68 13.81 10.32
CA PHE A 403 16.11 14.11 10.54
C PHE A 403 16.35 15.19 11.62
N LYS A 404 17.42 15.01 12.41
CA LYS A 404 17.82 15.87 13.53
C LYS A 404 18.63 17.09 13.08
N SER A 405 19.28 17.00 11.93
CA SER A 405 19.97 18.11 11.25
C SER A 405 20.01 17.89 9.73
N THR A 406 20.23 18.96 8.96
CA THR A 406 20.39 18.84 7.50
C THR A 406 21.64 18.04 7.13
N ARG A 407 22.67 18.05 7.99
CA ARG A 407 23.86 17.19 7.85
C ARG A 407 23.49 15.71 7.94
N GLU A 408 22.63 15.34 8.88
CA GLU A 408 22.13 13.96 8.99
C GLU A 408 21.29 13.57 7.76
N LEU A 409 20.44 14.48 7.25
CA LEU A 409 19.69 14.24 6.00
C LEU A 409 20.63 13.88 4.84
N VAL A 410 21.70 14.66 4.64
CA VAL A 410 22.68 14.41 3.58
C VAL A 410 23.47 13.12 3.82
N GLN A 411 23.85 12.83 5.07
CA GLN A 411 24.53 11.58 5.43
C GLN A 411 23.65 10.35 5.15
N VAL A 412 22.36 10.41 5.49
CA VAL A 412 21.40 9.33 5.26
C VAL A 412 21.21 9.06 3.77
N LEU A 413 21.13 10.12 2.95
CA LEU A 413 21.01 9.97 1.50
C LEU A 413 22.30 9.42 0.88
N LEU A 414 23.47 9.82 1.38
CA LEU A 414 24.75 9.23 0.98
C LEU A 414 24.79 7.73 1.29
N ASP A 415 24.33 7.32 2.48
CA ASP A 415 24.30 5.91 2.87
C ASP A 415 23.39 5.08 1.96
N ALA A 416 22.20 5.59 1.64
CA ALA A 416 21.28 4.95 0.71
C ALA A 416 21.83 4.92 -0.73
N LEU A 417 22.51 5.98 -1.18
CA LEU A 417 23.16 6.02 -2.48
C LEU A 417 24.32 5.03 -2.56
N ALA A 418 25.06 4.81 -1.47
CA ALA A 418 26.10 3.79 -1.40
C ALA A 418 25.52 2.37 -1.51
N ALA A 419 24.39 2.10 -0.82
CA ALA A 419 23.65 0.84 -0.99
C ALA A 419 23.25 0.63 -2.45
N HIS A 420 22.63 1.64 -3.05
CA HIS A 420 22.18 1.63 -4.45
C HIS A 420 23.33 1.38 -5.42
N TRP A 421 24.47 2.06 -5.22
CA TRP A 421 25.65 1.91 -6.08
C TRP A 421 26.19 0.49 -6.06
N VAL A 422 26.40 -0.09 -4.88
CA VAL A 422 26.93 -1.46 -4.76
C VAL A 422 25.91 -2.48 -5.26
N ALA A 423 24.61 -2.27 -5.01
CA ALA A 423 23.55 -3.12 -5.58
C ALA A 423 23.58 -3.13 -7.11
N TYR A 424 23.75 -1.95 -7.74
CA TYR A 424 23.82 -1.82 -9.19
C TYR A 424 25.11 -2.41 -9.76
N GLU A 425 26.26 -2.06 -9.19
CA GLU A 425 27.57 -2.44 -9.73
C GLU A 425 27.96 -3.89 -9.42
N VAL A 426 27.64 -4.39 -8.23
CA VAL A 426 28.07 -5.73 -7.79
C VAL A 426 26.94 -6.72 -7.96
N ALA A 427 25.78 -6.47 -7.33
CA ALA A 427 24.64 -7.39 -7.39
C ALA A 427 23.89 -7.35 -8.74
N LYS A 428 24.20 -6.36 -9.60
CA LYS A 428 23.49 -6.13 -10.87
C LYS A 428 21.98 -5.99 -10.69
N ILE A 429 21.57 -5.28 -9.63
CA ILE A 429 20.17 -4.98 -9.29
C ILE A 429 19.94 -3.47 -9.34
N LEU A 430 18.89 -3.04 -10.02
CA LEU A 430 18.41 -1.66 -10.03
C LEU A 430 17.18 -1.53 -9.13
N HIS A 431 17.12 -0.51 -8.27
CA HIS A 431 16.08 -0.37 -7.24
C HIS A 431 14.73 0.07 -7.82
N ARG A 432 14.71 1.05 -8.73
CA ARG A 432 13.53 1.52 -9.48
C ARG A 432 12.40 2.17 -8.68
N ASP A 433 12.61 2.46 -7.39
CA ASP A 433 11.64 3.13 -6.52
C ASP A 433 12.32 3.90 -5.38
N ILE A 434 13.34 4.70 -5.74
CA ILE A 434 13.97 5.60 -4.76
C ILE A 434 12.95 6.68 -4.37
N SER A 435 12.60 6.73 -3.09
CA SER A 435 11.62 7.66 -2.54
C SER A 435 11.96 8.05 -1.11
N SER A 436 11.37 9.13 -0.60
CA SER A 436 11.55 9.54 0.80
C SER A 436 10.94 8.54 1.81
N GLY A 437 10.05 7.64 1.35
CA GLY A 437 9.48 6.56 2.16
C GLY A 437 10.35 5.32 2.22
N ASN A 438 11.20 5.11 1.21
CA ASN A 438 12.07 3.93 1.07
C ASN A 438 13.49 4.18 1.62
N ILE A 439 13.69 5.31 2.29
CA ILE A 439 14.94 5.64 2.99
C ILE A 439 14.60 5.91 4.45
N ILE A 440 15.18 5.11 5.34
CA ILE A 440 14.96 5.22 6.79
C ILE A 440 16.24 5.63 7.50
N ILE A 441 16.07 6.25 8.65
CA ILE A 441 17.16 6.66 9.53
C ILE A 441 17.23 5.67 10.71
N THR A 442 18.41 5.14 10.98
CA THR A 442 18.66 4.29 12.15
C THR A 442 18.77 5.13 13.44
N GLU A 443 18.82 4.49 14.60
CA GLU A 443 18.94 5.18 15.88
C GLU A 443 20.24 6.00 15.99
N ASP A 444 21.32 5.47 15.41
CA ASP A 444 22.66 6.09 15.32
C ASP A 444 22.77 7.13 14.19
N GLY A 445 21.68 7.45 13.49
CA GLY A 445 21.64 8.52 12.50
C GLY A 445 22.21 8.14 11.13
N ARG A 446 22.30 6.85 10.81
CA ARG A 446 22.71 6.33 9.50
C ARG A 446 21.51 6.08 8.61
N GLY A 447 21.74 6.03 7.30
CA GLY A 447 20.70 5.73 6.31
C GLY A 447 20.63 4.26 5.97
N LEU A 448 19.41 3.73 5.79
CA LEU A 448 19.18 2.43 5.16
C LEU A 448 18.22 2.56 3.99
N LEU A 449 18.53 1.87 2.89
CA LEU A 449 17.67 1.75 1.72
C LEU A 449 16.80 0.48 1.84
N ILE A 450 15.48 0.66 1.75
CA ILE A 450 14.47 -0.39 1.97
C ILE A 450 13.51 -0.52 0.78
N ASP A 451 12.63 -1.51 0.84
CA ASP A 451 11.59 -1.80 -0.17
C ASP A 451 12.15 -2.12 -1.56
N TRP A 452 12.74 -3.30 -1.68
CA TRP A 452 13.35 -3.80 -2.92
C TRP A 452 12.37 -4.57 -3.80
N ASP A 453 11.08 -4.52 -3.50
CA ASP A 453 10.04 -5.34 -4.18
C ASP A 453 9.78 -4.90 -5.64
N LEU A 454 10.14 -3.66 -5.99
CA LEU A 454 10.08 -3.16 -7.38
C LEU A 454 11.42 -3.25 -8.12
N SER A 455 12.46 -3.74 -7.45
CA SER A 455 13.78 -3.89 -8.04
C SER A 455 13.78 -4.95 -9.14
N LYS A 456 14.75 -4.86 -10.05
CA LYS A 456 14.97 -5.88 -11.09
C LYS A 456 16.46 -6.07 -11.33
N SER A 457 16.86 -7.29 -11.68
CA SER A 457 18.21 -7.52 -12.15
C SER A 457 18.42 -6.86 -13.54
N LEU A 458 19.66 -6.49 -13.86
CA LEU A 458 19.98 -5.88 -15.14
C LEU A 458 19.71 -6.82 -16.33
N GLU A 459 19.81 -8.13 -16.11
CA GLU A 459 19.45 -9.16 -17.10
C GLU A 459 17.93 -9.25 -17.29
N GLU A 460 17.13 -9.23 -16.22
CA GLU A 460 15.66 -9.19 -16.33
C GLU A 460 15.18 -7.94 -17.06
N LEU A 461 15.81 -6.79 -16.82
CA LEU A 461 15.52 -5.54 -17.51
C LEU A 461 15.81 -5.61 -19.03
N LYS A 462 16.71 -6.50 -19.48
CA LYS A 462 16.95 -6.72 -20.92
C LYS A 462 15.88 -7.61 -21.55
N ARG A 463 15.31 -8.55 -20.80
CA ARG A 463 14.37 -9.57 -21.30
C ARG A 463 12.90 -9.14 -21.27
N ARG A 464 12.49 -8.33 -20.30
CA ARG A 464 11.06 -8.06 -20.02
C ARG A 464 10.53 -6.80 -20.71
N ARG A 465 9.19 -6.73 -20.81
CA ARG A 465 8.45 -5.55 -21.25
C ARG A 465 8.80 -4.32 -20.41
N ARG A 466 8.60 -3.16 -21.04
CA ARG A 466 8.82 -1.82 -20.49
C ARG A 466 7.71 -1.51 -19.48
N ASP A 467 8.04 -1.52 -18.20
CA ASP A 467 7.10 -1.20 -17.12
C ASP A 467 7.56 0.08 -16.41
N ARG A 468 6.76 1.15 -16.51
CA ARG A 468 6.94 2.34 -15.69
C ARG A 468 6.57 2.01 -14.25
N THR A 469 7.57 2.09 -13.36
CA THR A 469 7.45 1.83 -11.93
C THR A 469 8.20 2.90 -11.14
N GLY A 470 7.76 3.14 -9.91
CA GLY A 470 8.30 4.08 -8.95
C GLY A 470 7.22 5.02 -8.40
N THR A 471 7.51 5.66 -7.29
CA THR A 471 6.69 6.71 -6.69
C THR A 471 6.63 7.93 -7.62
N TRP A 472 5.43 8.31 -8.09
CA TRP A 472 5.22 9.39 -9.07
C TRP A 472 6.00 10.67 -8.77
N GLN A 473 5.98 11.13 -7.51
CA GLN A 473 6.68 12.33 -7.09
C GLN A 473 8.18 12.26 -7.34
N PHE A 474 8.82 11.12 -7.15
CA PHE A 474 10.28 10.99 -7.24
C PHE A 474 10.76 10.43 -8.56
N MET A 475 9.87 9.83 -9.35
CA MET A 475 10.17 9.33 -10.69
C MET A 475 10.79 10.40 -11.59
N SER A 476 11.76 9.98 -12.43
CA SER A 476 12.46 10.87 -13.35
C SER A 476 11.51 11.52 -14.36
N ALA A 477 11.87 12.71 -14.84
CA ALA A 477 11.08 13.36 -15.89
C ALA A 477 10.99 12.50 -17.16
N ALA A 478 12.07 11.80 -17.51
CA ALA A 478 12.10 10.91 -18.67
C ALA A 478 11.09 9.74 -18.56
N LEU A 479 10.98 9.09 -17.40
CA LEU A 479 9.98 8.03 -17.17
C LEU A 479 8.55 8.58 -17.11
N LEU A 480 8.36 9.80 -16.62
CA LEU A 480 7.04 10.43 -16.57
C LEU A 480 6.54 10.84 -17.97
N GLN A 481 7.43 11.31 -18.83
CA GLN A 481 7.11 11.74 -20.20
C GLN A 481 6.88 10.55 -21.14
N ASP A 482 7.65 9.46 -20.98
CA ASP A 482 7.51 8.25 -21.78
C ASP A 482 7.23 7.04 -20.88
N ALA A 483 5.96 6.63 -20.84
CA ALA A 483 5.51 5.45 -20.09
C ALA A 483 6.11 4.13 -20.60
N GLU A 484 6.71 4.12 -21.78
CA GLU A 484 7.39 2.97 -22.37
C GLU A 484 8.92 3.05 -22.21
N LYS A 485 9.46 4.10 -21.59
CA LYS A 485 10.89 4.19 -21.33
C LYS A 485 11.31 3.06 -20.39
N ARG A 486 12.45 2.43 -20.69
CA ARG A 486 13.11 1.51 -19.77
C ARG A 486 13.71 2.28 -18.59
N HIS A 487 13.49 1.79 -17.38
CA HIS A 487 14.11 2.31 -16.17
C HIS A 487 15.63 2.01 -16.19
N GLU A 488 16.45 3.04 -15.99
CA GLU A 488 17.91 3.02 -16.03
C GLU A 488 18.54 3.63 -14.76
N LEU A 489 19.85 3.45 -14.57
CA LEU A 489 20.59 4.01 -13.43
C LEU A 489 20.33 5.50 -13.21
N GLN A 490 20.35 6.26 -14.31
CA GLN A 490 20.15 7.71 -14.32
C GLN A 490 18.79 8.12 -13.73
N ASP A 491 17.77 7.26 -13.83
CA ASP A 491 16.43 7.53 -13.29
C ASP A 491 16.41 7.41 -11.76
N ASP A 492 17.08 6.40 -11.20
CA ASP A 492 17.27 6.28 -9.75
C ASP A 492 18.14 7.44 -9.22
N LEU A 493 19.21 7.82 -9.93
CA LEU A 493 20.05 8.98 -9.56
C LEU A 493 19.25 10.29 -9.55
N GLU A 494 18.38 10.49 -10.55
CA GLU A 494 17.50 11.66 -10.58
C GLU A 494 16.52 11.66 -9.41
N SER A 495 16.04 10.47 -9.02
CA SER A 495 15.14 10.30 -7.89
C SER A 495 15.80 10.72 -6.57
N PHE A 496 17.12 10.47 -6.36
CA PHE A 496 17.85 10.99 -5.20
C PHE A 496 17.86 12.53 -5.15
N VAL A 497 18.01 13.21 -6.30
CA VAL A 497 17.95 14.68 -6.39
C VAL A 497 16.54 15.19 -6.06
N HIS A 498 15.51 14.54 -6.61
CA HIS A 498 14.11 14.86 -6.29
C HIS A 498 13.80 14.65 -4.80
N VAL A 499 14.28 13.57 -4.17
CA VAL A 499 14.12 13.32 -2.73
C VAL A 499 14.77 14.42 -1.90
N LEU A 500 16.01 14.80 -2.22
CA LEU A 500 16.73 15.86 -1.52
C LEU A 500 16.01 17.21 -1.63
N ALA A 501 15.60 17.61 -2.84
CA ALA A 501 14.92 18.87 -3.08
C ALA A 501 13.53 18.93 -2.47
N TRP A 502 12.73 17.88 -2.65
CA TRP A 502 11.41 17.77 -2.05
C TRP A 502 11.49 17.87 -0.52
N THR A 503 12.42 17.13 0.09
CA THR A 503 12.65 17.15 1.54
C THR A 503 13.14 18.52 2.00
N THR A 504 13.99 19.19 1.22
CA THR A 504 14.44 20.55 1.52
C THR A 504 13.26 21.54 1.59
N VAL A 505 12.37 21.53 0.60
CA VAL A 505 11.23 22.47 0.57
C VAL A 505 10.17 22.12 1.62
N ARG A 506 9.93 20.83 1.86
CA ARG A 506 8.89 20.33 2.78
C ARG A 506 9.30 20.28 4.24
N ASN A 507 10.57 20.00 4.49
CA ASN A 507 11.07 19.59 5.80
C ASN A 507 12.25 20.41 6.33
N VAL A 508 12.92 21.23 5.52
CA VAL A 508 13.99 22.13 5.99
C VAL A 508 13.43 23.55 6.15
N ARG A 509 13.81 24.24 7.24
CA ARG A 509 13.34 25.59 7.54
C ARG A 509 13.78 26.55 6.43
N ASN A 510 12.81 27.15 5.74
CA ASN A 510 13.04 28.05 4.62
C ASN A 510 12.15 29.31 4.71
N ARG A 511 12.52 30.36 3.98
CA ARG A 511 11.84 31.66 3.93
C ARG A 511 10.77 31.74 2.86
N MET A 512 10.45 30.63 2.19
CA MET A 512 9.44 30.59 1.15
C MET A 512 8.03 30.75 1.75
N SER A 513 7.21 31.59 1.13
CA SER A 513 5.80 31.68 1.47
C SER A 513 5.08 30.34 1.24
N PRO A 514 3.95 30.08 1.90
CA PRO A 514 3.14 28.88 1.63
C PRO A 514 2.76 28.70 0.15
N ASP A 515 2.59 29.81 -0.58
CA ASP A 515 2.30 29.80 -2.02
C ASP A 515 3.54 29.49 -2.86
N GLN A 516 4.71 30.07 -2.54
CA GLN A 516 5.98 29.75 -3.21
C GLN A 516 6.31 28.26 -3.08
N ARG A 517 6.10 27.67 -1.88
CA ARG A 517 6.26 26.23 -1.66
C ARG A 517 5.29 25.42 -2.50
N ARG A 518 4.01 25.81 -2.57
CA ARG A 518 3.02 25.14 -3.43
C ARG A 518 3.46 25.17 -4.89
N VAL A 519 3.87 26.34 -5.40
CA VAL A 519 4.29 26.52 -6.79
C VAL A 519 5.51 25.65 -7.10
N TYR A 520 6.51 25.62 -6.22
CA TYR A 520 7.67 24.75 -6.39
C TYR A 520 7.28 23.27 -6.40
N LEU A 521 6.47 22.84 -5.43
CA LEU A 521 6.09 21.44 -5.27
C LEU A 521 5.16 20.92 -6.36
N LYS A 522 4.49 21.81 -7.11
CA LYS A 522 3.60 21.45 -8.23
C LYS A 522 4.29 20.53 -9.25
N MET A 523 5.60 20.65 -9.45
CA MET A 523 6.34 19.80 -10.38
C MET A 523 6.34 18.31 -10.01
N TYR A 524 6.12 17.99 -8.73
CA TYR A 524 6.10 16.61 -8.24
C TYR A 524 4.73 15.95 -8.39
N ASP A 525 3.66 16.74 -8.52
CA ASP A 525 2.29 16.25 -8.65
C ASP A 525 1.74 16.47 -10.09
N GLU A 526 2.55 17.04 -10.98
CA GLU A 526 2.23 17.26 -12.39
C GLU A 526 1.85 15.94 -13.06
N ASN A 527 0.65 15.88 -13.62
CA ASN A 527 0.18 14.80 -14.46
C ASN A 527 -0.76 15.35 -15.55
N ASP A 528 -0.83 14.63 -16.67
CA ASP A 528 -1.74 14.85 -17.79
C ASP A 528 -2.14 13.48 -18.37
N SER A 529 -3.15 13.42 -19.24
CA SER A 529 -3.58 12.19 -19.93
C SER A 529 -3.40 12.33 -21.44
N VAL A 530 -2.43 11.60 -21.99
CA VAL A 530 -2.12 11.59 -23.42
C VAL A 530 -2.36 10.18 -23.95
N HIS A 531 -3.29 10.05 -24.89
CA HIS A 531 -3.71 8.75 -25.47
C HIS A 531 -4.09 7.69 -24.41
N GLY A 532 -4.77 8.11 -23.34
CA GLY A 532 -5.19 7.23 -22.25
C GLY A 532 -4.07 6.80 -21.30
N LYS A 533 -2.85 7.28 -21.51
CA LYS A 533 -1.72 7.09 -20.58
C LYS A 533 -1.51 8.37 -19.78
N ILE A 534 -1.36 8.22 -18.47
CA ILE A 534 -1.00 9.32 -17.59
C ILE A 534 0.46 9.67 -17.83
N VAL A 535 0.80 10.92 -18.12
CA VAL A 535 2.17 11.42 -18.36
C VAL A 535 2.46 12.64 -17.50
N GLY A 536 3.72 13.05 -17.36
CA GLY A 536 4.09 14.23 -16.57
C GLY A 536 5.56 14.58 -16.69
N GLY A 537 6.10 15.35 -15.73
CA GLY A 537 7.53 15.63 -15.64
C GLY A 537 8.05 16.71 -16.57
N SER A 538 7.20 17.43 -17.30
CA SER A 538 7.61 18.55 -18.16
C SER A 538 8.26 19.67 -17.35
N ILE A 539 7.72 19.98 -16.17
CA ILE A 539 8.29 21.02 -15.28
C ILE A 539 9.63 20.55 -14.71
N LYS A 540 9.76 19.27 -14.35
CA LYS A 540 11.02 18.69 -13.87
C LYS A 540 12.14 18.83 -14.92
N ALA A 541 11.87 18.38 -16.15
CA ALA A 541 12.82 18.48 -17.26
C ALA A 541 13.20 19.93 -17.56
N LEU A 542 12.22 20.84 -17.61
CA LEU A 542 12.45 22.26 -17.89
C LEU A 542 13.35 22.93 -16.83
N ARG A 543 13.15 22.60 -15.55
CA ARG A 543 13.97 23.16 -14.45
C ARG A 543 15.42 22.71 -14.52
N PHE A 544 15.67 21.43 -14.83
CA PHE A 544 17.03 20.94 -15.10
C PHE A 544 17.62 21.66 -16.32
N GLN A 545 16.91 21.68 -17.44
CA GLN A 545 17.39 22.29 -18.68
C GLN A 545 17.73 23.78 -18.53
N SER A 546 16.95 24.51 -17.72
CA SER A 546 17.12 25.95 -17.52
C SER A 546 18.06 26.29 -16.35
N ARG A 547 18.60 25.30 -15.64
CA ARG A 547 19.43 25.48 -14.43
C ARG A 547 18.77 26.35 -13.34
N VAL A 548 17.45 26.21 -13.19
CA VAL A 548 16.65 26.93 -12.18
C VAL A 548 16.09 26.01 -11.10
N TYR A 549 16.72 24.86 -10.91
CA TYR A 549 16.23 23.83 -10.00
C TYR A 549 16.27 24.32 -8.54
N VAL A 550 17.32 25.03 -8.14
CA VAL A 550 17.47 25.58 -6.77
C VAL A 550 17.10 27.05 -6.63
N SER A 551 16.92 27.78 -7.73
CA SER A 551 16.81 29.26 -7.74
C SER A 551 15.66 29.82 -6.91
N ASP A 552 14.59 29.04 -6.74
CA ASP A 552 13.40 29.44 -5.97
C ASP A 552 13.49 29.09 -4.48
N ILE A 553 14.52 28.33 -4.05
CA ILE A 553 14.65 27.83 -2.69
C ILE A 553 15.49 28.80 -1.86
N THR A 554 14.86 29.44 -0.87
CA THR A 554 15.55 30.34 0.06
C THR A 554 15.55 29.76 1.46
N LEU A 555 16.68 29.20 1.92
CA LEU A 555 16.79 28.65 3.28
C LEU A 555 16.74 29.73 4.36
N ALA A 556 16.35 29.35 5.59
CA ALA A 556 16.33 30.26 6.73
C ALA A 556 17.73 30.73 7.13
N HIS A 557 18.71 29.83 7.02
CA HIS A 557 20.13 30.03 7.31
C HIS A 557 20.97 29.54 6.12
N PRO A 558 22.17 30.14 5.88
CA PRO A 558 23.13 29.59 4.93
C PRO A 558 23.47 28.14 5.28
N SER A 559 23.55 27.28 4.28
CA SER A 559 23.83 25.85 4.46
C SER A 559 24.47 25.30 3.18
N PRO A 560 25.47 24.41 3.26
CA PRO A 560 26.04 23.72 2.10
C PRO A 560 25.02 22.86 1.33
N LEU A 561 23.83 22.64 1.90
CA LEU A 561 22.73 21.89 1.30
C LEU A 561 22.30 22.42 -0.08
N LEU A 562 22.21 23.75 -0.25
CA LEU A 562 21.79 24.31 -1.54
C LEU A 562 22.88 24.20 -2.59
N ASP A 563 24.14 24.36 -2.20
CA ASP A 563 25.28 24.22 -3.11
C ASP A 563 25.40 22.77 -3.59
N LEU A 564 25.22 21.80 -2.68
CA LEU A 564 25.12 20.39 -3.02
C LEU A 564 23.98 20.13 -4.00
N LEU A 565 22.76 20.58 -3.67
CA LEU A 565 21.59 20.34 -4.52
C LEU A 565 21.77 20.99 -5.91
N GLY A 566 22.33 22.19 -5.98
CA GLY A 566 22.64 22.88 -7.22
C GLY A 566 23.61 22.05 -8.07
N THR A 567 24.74 21.67 -7.48
CA THR A 567 25.79 20.85 -8.13
C THR A 567 25.23 19.55 -8.71
N LEU A 568 24.45 18.81 -7.91
CA LEU A 568 23.83 17.56 -8.35
C LEU A 568 22.81 17.78 -9.47
N SER A 569 21.98 18.83 -9.37
CA SER A 569 20.93 19.11 -10.34
C SER A 569 21.47 19.60 -11.69
N ASP A 570 22.60 20.31 -11.69
CA ASP A 570 23.20 20.88 -12.91
C ASP A 570 23.65 19.80 -13.89
N VAL A 571 24.11 18.66 -13.40
CA VAL A 571 24.52 17.51 -14.22
C VAL A 571 23.36 16.99 -15.08
N PHE A 572 22.12 17.03 -14.57
CA PHE A 572 20.92 16.62 -15.32
C PHE A 572 20.56 17.56 -16.48
N THR A 573 21.20 18.75 -16.58
CA THR A 573 21.10 19.58 -17.79
C THR A 573 21.50 18.78 -19.03
N SER A 574 22.55 17.97 -18.94
CA SER A 574 23.05 17.14 -20.06
C SER A 574 22.02 16.10 -20.55
N ARG A 575 21.16 15.62 -19.64
CA ARG A 575 20.13 14.63 -19.92
C ARG A 575 18.97 15.19 -20.73
N TYR A 576 18.61 16.44 -20.48
CA TYR A 576 17.42 17.09 -21.06
C TYR A 576 17.74 18.17 -22.10
N ALA A 577 19.01 18.57 -22.24
CA ALA A 577 19.45 19.49 -23.28
C ALA A 577 19.55 18.81 -24.65
N LYS A 578 19.47 19.61 -25.71
CA LYS A 578 19.75 19.14 -27.07
C LYS A 578 21.23 18.74 -27.17
N PRO A 579 21.55 17.59 -27.79
CA PRO A 579 22.93 17.19 -28.04
C PRO A 579 23.71 18.27 -28.82
N PRO A 580 25.01 18.45 -28.55
CA PRO A 580 25.88 19.28 -29.38
C PRO A 580 25.85 18.81 -30.84
N THR A 581 25.92 19.75 -31.78
CA THR A 581 26.06 19.44 -33.21
C THR A 581 27.36 18.69 -33.51
N ASP A 582 27.40 17.95 -34.63
CA ASP A 582 28.60 17.19 -35.04
C ASP A 582 29.86 18.06 -35.11
N SER A 583 29.74 19.30 -35.59
CA SER A 583 30.84 20.27 -35.64
C SER A 583 31.35 20.64 -34.23
N GLN A 584 30.43 20.86 -33.29
CA GLN A 584 30.79 21.15 -31.89
C GLN A 584 31.43 19.94 -31.21
N ARG A 585 30.92 18.73 -31.48
CA ARG A 585 31.49 17.48 -31.00
C ARG A 585 32.91 17.28 -31.52
N GLN A 586 33.13 17.38 -32.83
CA GLN A 586 34.46 17.23 -33.45
C GLN A 586 35.46 18.29 -32.95
N ARG A 587 34.99 19.51 -32.68
CA ARG A 587 35.84 20.56 -32.07
C ARG A 587 36.22 20.18 -30.63
N TYR A 588 35.26 19.72 -29.83
CA TYR A 588 35.52 19.26 -28.46
C TYR A 588 36.45 18.06 -28.42
N GLU A 589 36.22 17.02 -29.23
CA GLU A 589 37.07 15.83 -29.29
C GLU A 589 38.51 16.16 -29.67
N ARG A 590 38.73 17.07 -30.63
CA ARG A 590 40.08 17.53 -30.99
C ARG A 590 40.79 18.22 -29.84
N LEU A 591 40.10 19.13 -29.13
CA LEU A 591 40.70 19.86 -28.01
C LEU A 591 40.91 18.96 -26.77
N LYS A 592 40.00 17.99 -26.53
CA LYS A 592 40.15 16.98 -25.46
C LYS A 592 41.35 16.07 -25.72
N GLN A 593 41.59 15.68 -26.98
CA GLN A 593 42.74 14.84 -27.35
C GLN A 593 44.09 15.53 -27.11
N THR A 594 44.14 16.85 -27.22
CA THR A 594 45.37 17.64 -26.99
C THR A 594 45.49 18.17 -25.55
N ASP A 595 44.59 17.78 -24.65
CA ASP A 595 44.46 18.30 -23.28
C ASP A 595 44.44 19.84 -23.22
N ASP A 596 43.78 20.46 -24.22
CA ASP A 596 43.69 21.91 -24.33
C ASP A 596 42.65 22.44 -23.35
N ALA A 597 43.05 23.40 -22.49
CA ALA A 597 42.18 24.04 -21.52
C ALA A 597 40.93 24.67 -22.15
N ALA A 598 41.01 25.12 -23.40
CA ALA A 598 39.88 25.69 -24.15
C ALA A 598 38.76 24.67 -24.41
N ALA A 599 39.02 23.36 -24.24
CA ALA A 599 37.97 22.35 -24.28
C ALA A 599 36.90 22.61 -23.21
N LYS A 600 37.30 23.06 -22.01
CA LYS A 600 36.40 23.29 -20.86
C LYS A 600 35.41 24.42 -21.09
N ASP A 601 35.78 25.39 -21.94
CA ASP A 601 34.93 26.53 -22.28
C ASP A 601 33.84 26.20 -23.32
N LEU A 602 33.88 25.01 -23.93
CA LEU A 602 32.89 24.61 -24.91
C LEU A 602 31.59 24.12 -24.25
N PRO A 603 30.40 24.50 -24.75
CA PRO A 603 29.13 23.92 -24.28
C PRO A 603 29.07 22.40 -24.39
N ALA A 604 29.79 21.83 -25.35
CA ALA A 604 29.92 20.38 -25.53
C ALA A 604 30.64 19.70 -24.35
N HIS A 605 31.59 20.37 -23.68
CA HIS A 605 32.27 19.83 -22.51
C HIS A 605 31.29 19.55 -21.38
N ASN A 606 30.51 20.57 -20.96
CA ASN A 606 29.50 20.42 -19.91
C ASN A 606 28.45 19.34 -20.25
N TYR A 607 28.11 19.21 -21.54
CA TYR A 607 27.19 18.17 -21.99
C TYR A 607 27.78 16.77 -21.81
N TYR A 608 28.97 16.50 -22.33
CA TYR A 608 29.59 15.18 -22.26
C TYR A 608 30.08 14.81 -20.85
N GLU A 609 30.62 15.77 -20.10
CA GLU A 609 30.99 15.57 -18.69
C GLU A 609 29.76 15.24 -17.84
N GLY A 610 28.64 15.93 -18.06
CA GLY A 610 27.39 15.59 -17.39
C GLY A 610 26.92 14.17 -17.70
N LEU A 611 27.03 13.72 -18.95
CA LEU A 611 26.70 12.33 -19.32
C LEU A 611 27.66 11.32 -18.69
N GLU A 612 28.96 11.64 -18.57
CA GLU A 612 29.95 10.81 -17.87
C GLU A 612 29.58 10.69 -16.37
N HIS A 613 29.18 11.78 -15.72
CA HIS A 613 28.71 11.76 -14.32
C HIS A 613 27.41 10.99 -14.11
N LEU A 614 26.49 10.97 -15.10
CA LEU A 614 25.24 10.21 -15.02
C LEU A 614 25.41 8.71 -15.32
N ALA A 615 26.57 8.30 -15.84
CA ALA A 615 26.85 6.91 -16.18
C ALA A 615 27.23 6.05 -14.96
N THR A 616 27.55 6.66 -13.82
CA THR A 616 27.99 5.97 -12.59
C THR A 616 27.56 6.75 -11.34
N SER A 617 27.32 6.04 -10.23
CA SER A 617 27.02 6.68 -8.94
C SER A 617 28.25 7.28 -8.25
N GLN A 618 29.47 6.98 -8.73
CA GLN A 618 30.72 7.40 -8.09
C GLN A 618 30.83 8.92 -7.92
N TRP A 619 30.50 9.67 -8.98
CA TRP A 619 30.57 11.12 -8.92
C TRP A 619 29.61 11.68 -7.88
N PHE A 620 28.35 11.20 -7.86
CA PHE A 620 27.36 11.60 -6.85
C PHE A 620 27.88 11.30 -5.44
N ILE A 621 28.38 10.10 -5.18
CA ILE A 621 28.92 9.72 -3.86
C ILE A 621 30.04 10.68 -3.43
N ALA A 622 30.99 10.98 -4.33
CA ALA A 622 32.07 11.91 -4.06
C ALA A 622 31.55 13.33 -3.75
N THR A 623 30.56 13.83 -4.51
CA THR A 623 29.95 15.15 -4.27
C THR A 623 29.25 15.23 -2.91
N PHE A 624 28.53 14.17 -2.50
CA PHE A 624 27.92 14.09 -1.17
C PHE A 624 28.99 14.07 -0.06
N GLN A 625 30.05 13.27 -0.24
CA GLN A 625 31.16 13.18 0.72
C GLN A 625 31.87 14.52 0.89
N GLU A 626 32.21 15.19 -0.22
CA GLU A 626 32.84 16.52 -0.21
C GLU A 626 31.95 17.53 0.52
N SER A 627 30.66 17.59 0.19
CA SER A 627 29.71 18.50 0.84
C SER A 627 29.62 18.27 2.36
N LEU A 628 29.67 17.02 2.84
CA LEU A 628 29.66 16.70 4.27
C LEU A 628 30.93 17.13 5.01
N THR A 629 32.03 17.37 4.28
CA THR A 629 33.28 17.95 4.83
C THR A 629 33.29 19.47 4.80
N SER A 630 32.43 20.09 3.98
CA SER A 630 32.33 21.56 3.89
C SER A 630 31.86 22.19 5.21
N PRO A 631 32.39 23.37 5.59
CA PRO A 631 31.93 24.10 6.75
C PRO A 631 30.52 24.66 6.53
N GLY A 632 29.79 24.97 7.61
CA GLY A 632 28.48 25.64 7.55
C GLY A 632 27.26 24.75 7.86
N TRP A 633 27.47 23.47 8.16
CA TRP A 633 26.42 22.61 8.71
C TRP A 633 26.05 23.05 10.13
N LEU A 634 24.75 23.12 10.42
CA LEU A 634 24.23 23.42 11.75
C LEU A 634 23.80 22.11 12.44
N ASP A 635 24.00 22.02 13.75
CA ASP A 635 23.59 20.84 14.53
C ASP A 635 22.11 20.90 14.97
N ASN A 636 21.45 22.06 14.83
CA ASN A 636 20.11 22.33 15.35
C ASN A 636 19.09 22.77 14.28
N ASP A 637 19.32 22.42 13.01
CA ASP A 637 18.46 22.75 11.87
C ASP A 637 17.60 21.56 11.40
N GLY A 638 17.22 20.69 12.33
CA GLY A 638 16.41 19.50 12.07
C GLY A 638 15.04 19.75 11.45
N ALA A 639 14.36 18.65 11.14
CA ALA A 639 13.15 18.66 10.33
C ALA A 639 12.01 19.49 10.95
N VAL A 640 11.36 20.29 10.10
CA VAL A 640 10.17 21.09 10.42
C VAL A 640 9.07 20.83 9.40
N LYS A 641 7.80 20.76 9.79
CA LYS A 641 6.70 20.62 8.83
C LYS A 641 6.29 21.97 8.28
N ASN A 642 6.78 22.30 7.08
CA ASN A 642 6.50 23.56 6.41
C ASN A 642 5.04 23.64 5.90
N THR A 643 4.27 24.65 6.33
CA THR A 643 2.89 24.93 5.87
C THR A 643 2.77 25.23 4.36
N ILE A 644 1.95 24.49 3.63
CA ILE A 644 1.67 24.76 2.21
C ILE A 644 0.27 25.37 2.12
N SER A 645 0.09 26.39 1.29
CA SER A 645 -1.23 27.01 1.11
C SER A 645 -2.17 26.03 0.41
N SER A 646 -3.39 25.88 0.94
CA SER A 646 -4.44 25.07 0.34
C SER A 646 -4.85 25.71 -0.99
N GLY A 647 -4.54 25.06 -2.11
CA GLY A 647 -5.12 25.44 -3.41
C GLY A 647 -6.64 25.18 -3.44
N ASP A 648 -7.28 25.66 -4.50
CA ASP A 648 -8.69 25.39 -4.82
C ASP A 648 -9.06 23.90 -4.54
N PRO A 649 -10.12 23.60 -3.77
CA PRO A 649 -10.44 22.25 -3.32
C PRO A 649 -10.64 21.21 -4.43
N SER A 650 -10.77 21.67 -5.69
CA SER A 650 -11.03 20.85 -6.87
C SER A 650 -9.86 19.94 -7.29
N MET A 651 -8.61 20.21 -6.87
CA MET A 651 -7.45 19.40 -7.32
C MET A 651 -6.70 18.65 -6.20
N THR A 652 -6.65 19.18 -4.98
CA THR A 652 -5.74 18.68 -3.93
C THR A 652 -6.23 17.46 -3.16
N ARG A 653 -7.52 17.11 -3.21
CA ARG A 653 -8.05 15.87 -2.61
C ARG A 653 -8.31 14.74 -3.61
N GLN A 654 -8.62 15.07 -4.87
CA GLN A 654 -8.80 14.09 -5.93
C GLN A 654 -7.46 13.46 -6.37
N GLN A 655 -6.39 14.25 -6.50
CA GLN A 655 -5.12 13.77 -7.05
C GLN A 655 -4.24 13.02 -6.05
N GLU A 656 -4.45 13.24 -4.76
CA GLU A 656 -3.77 12.51 -3.71
C GLU A 656 -4.26 11.04 -3.66
N LYS A 657 -5.51 10.75 -4.08
CA LYS A 657 -6.15 9.42 -3.96
C LYS A 657 -6.17 8.58 -5.24
N THR A 658 -6.13 9.19 -6.42
CA THR A 658 -6.26 8.45 -7.70
C THR A 658 -4.96 7.92 -8.29
N HIS A 659 -3.79 8.38 -7.83
CA HIS A 659 -2.50 7.97 -8.43
C HIS A 659 -1.64 7.03 -7.57
N THR A 660 -2.10 6.66 -6.38
CA THR A 660 -1.46 5.60 -5.58
C THR A 660 -2.03 4.21 -5.87
N SER A 661 -3.12 4.09 -6.62
CA SER A 661 -3.77 2.80 -6.97
C SER A 661 -2.96 1.90 -7.90
N HIS A 662 -1.79 2.35 -8.39
CA HIS A 662 -0.83 1.46 -9.02
C HIS A 662 0.53 1.37 -8.36
N MET A 663 0.87 2.23 -7.40
CA MET A 663 2.09 2.16 -6.57
C MET A 663 1.85 2.92 -5.27
N ASP A 664 1.48 2.17 -4.22
CA ASP A 664 1.11 2.71 -2.90
C ASP A 664 2.38 3.05 -2.08
N SER A 665 2.82 4.31 -2.11
CA SER A 665 3.84 4.85 -1.19
C SER A 665 3.25 5.73 -0.07
N ARG A 666 1.95 5.58 0.21
CA ARG A 666 1.22 6.34 1.25
C ARG A 666 1.41 5.84 2.68
N GLU A 667 2.03 4.70 2.88
CA GLU A 667 2.19 4.03 4.18
C GLU A 667 3.15 4.78 5.14
N SER A 668 3.91 5.74 4.60
CA SER A 668 4.76 6.67 5.36
C SER A 668 4.00 7.70 6.22
N ARG A 669 2.67 7.66 6.38
CA ARG A 669 1.96 8.57 7.32
C ARG A 669 1.88 8.02 8.75
N GLN A 670 2.00 6.71 8.98
CA GLN A 670 1.63 6.10 10.26
C GLN A 670 2.73 5.96 11.34
N LEU A 671 4.02 6.20 11.07
CA LEU A 671 5.00 6.29 12.20
C LEU A 671 4.73 7.45 13.19
N ALA A 672 3.67 8.26 13.03
CA ALA A 672 3.39 9.43 13.87
C ALA A 672 2.36 9.19 14.99
N SER A 673 1.73 8.02 15.10
CA SER A 673 0.80 7.74 16.23
C SER A 673 1.49 7.20 17.48
N TYR A 674 2.80 6.95 17.41
CA TYR A 674 3.61 6.43 18.51
C TYR A 674 4.82 7.33 18.76
N HIS A 675 4.60 8.60 19.14
CA HIS A 675 5.57 9.34 19.96
C HIS A 675 4.92 10.54 20.67
N PRO A 676 5.39 10.87 21.90
CA PRO A 676 4.73 11.79 22.80
C PRO A 676 4.98 13.26 22.44
N ALA A 677 3.94 14.08 22.61
CA ALA A 677 4.12 15.52 22.78
C ALA A 677 5.02 15.76 24.00
N ARG A 678 6.11 16.51 23.82
CA ARG A 678 6.96 17.01 24.91
C ARG A 678 6.09 17.71 25.95
N ALA A 679 5.99 17.15 27.15
CA ALA A 679 5.50 17.87 28.31
C ALA A 679 6.52 18.97 28.66
N SER A 680 6.15 20.23 28.40
CA SER A 680 6.90 21.38 28.88
C SER A 680 6.76 21.46 30.40
N HIS A 681 7.86 21.24 31.13
CA HIS A 681 7.97 21.60 32.54
C HIS A 681 7.85 23.12 32.69
N ALA A 682 6.67 23.60 33.05
CA ALA A 682 6.50 24.93 33.60
C ALA A 682 6.77 24.86 35.12
N HIS A 683 7.90 25.43 35.54
CA HIS A 683 8.12 25.80 36.93
C HIS A 683 7.04 26.79 37.37
N SER A 684 6.18 26.38 38.29
CA SER A 684 5.32 27.27 39.06
C SER A 684 5.59 27.02 40.54
N SER A 685 6.35 27.95 41.11
CA SER A 685 6.56 28.10 42.54
C SER A 685 5.23 28.34 43.25
N LYS A 686 4.87 27.51 44.23
CA LYS A 686 4.02 27.94 45.35
C LYS A 686 4.33 27.15 46.62
N ARG A 687 4.85 27.90 47.59
CA ARG A 687 5.05 27.56 49.00
C ARG A 687 3.79 26.93 49.61
N THR A 688 3.95 25.84 50.36
CA THR A 688 3.23 25.59 51.61
C THR A 688 4.09 24.76 52.56
N ARG A 689 3.83 24.98 53.85
CA ARG A 689 4.68 24.74 55.01
C ARG A 689 4.81 23.27 55.42
N SER A 690 5.98 22.94 55.99
CA SER A 690 6.25 21.83 56.91
C SER A 690 5.39 21.90 58.19
N PRO A 691 5.22 20.79 58.94
CA PRO A 691 6.18 20.45 60.02
C PRO A 691 6.48 18.93 60.12
N SER A 692 7.77 18.54 60.09
CA SER A 692 8.59 18.06 61.24
C SER A 692 8.20 16.72 61.88
N SER A 693 9.08 15.72 61.81
CA SER A 693 9.72 15.10 62.99
C SER A 693 10.83 14.09 62.60
N SER A 694 11.99 14.25 63.27
CA SER A 694 12.96 13.26 63.79
C SER A 694 13.10 11.89 63.10
N ALA A 695 14.25 11.58 62.49
CA ALA A 695 15.50 11.06 63.09
C ALA A 695 15.56 9.53 63.14
N VAL A 696 16.64 8.94 62.61
CA VAL A 696 17.60 8.04 63.29
C VAL A 696 18.56 7.46 62.23
N GLU A 697 19.86 7.71 62.43
CA GLU A 697 20.99 7.06 61.79
C GLU A 697 21.25 5.66 62.39
N HIS A 698 21.75 4.72 61.58
CA HIS A 698 22.85 3.77 61.87
C HIS A 698 23.10 2.92 60.59
N SER A 699 24.28 2.90 59.95
CA SER A 699 25.54 2.22 60.33
C SER A 699 25.31 0.72 60.62
N SER A 700 25.93 -0.31 60.04
CA SER A 700 27.20 -0.47 59.32
C SER A 700 27.40 -1.93 58.83
N ARG A 701 28.31 -2.10 57.86
CA ARG A 701 29.33 -3.18 57.65
C ARG A 701 28.97 -4.68 57.66
N SER A 702 29.41 -5.38 56.59
CA SER A 702 30.45 -6.47 56.54
C SER A 702 30.22 -7.37 55.30
N LYS A 703 30.99 -7.38 54.21
CA LYS A 703 32.34 -7.93 53.89
C LYS A 703 32.62 -9.43 54.17
N ARG A 704 33.10 -10.10 53.09
CA ARG A 704 33.82 -11.42 52.93
C ARG A 704 32.96 -12.69 53.01
N ALA A 705 33.18 -13.76 52.21
CA ALA A 705 34.36 -14.31 51.51
C ALA A 705 33.92 -15.04 50.20
N ARG A 706 34.58 -14.91 49.04
CA ARG A 706 35.75 -15.66 48.49
C ARG A 706 35.58 -17.18 48.30
N ARG A 707 35.75 -17.59 47.01
CA ARG A 707 36.38 -18.82 46.45
C ARG A 707 35.55 -20.11 46.59
N ASP A 708 35.40 -20.98 45.59
CA ASP A 708 36.32 -21.46 44.56
C ASP A 708 35.60 -21.88 43.26
N THR A 709 36.34 -21.82 42.14
CA THR A 709 36.11 -22.53 40.88
C THR A 709 36.45 -24.02 41.05
N PRO A 710 35.89 -24.91 40.22
CA PRO A 710 36.76 -25.49 39.19
C PRO A 710 36.09 -25.69 37.83
N THR A 711 36.99 -25.68 36.85
CA THR A 711 36.90 -25.93 35.42
C THR A 711 36.64 -27.41 35.05
N ILE A 712 36.04 -27.58 33.86
CA ILE A 712 36.27 -28.64 32.84
C ILE A 712 35.64 -30.04 33.10
N ASN A 713 34.69 -30.47 32.25
CA ASN A 713 34.96 -31.42 31.14
C ASN A 713 33.73 -31.73 30.27
N HIS A 714 34.06 -32.10 29.02
CA HIS A 714 33.29 -32.73 27.96
C HIS A 714 32.13 -33.66 28.39
N ASP A 715 30.95 -33.50 27.80
CA ASP A 715 30.48 -34.25 26.60
C ASP A 715 29.28 -33.53 25.95
#